data_AF-A0AAW7MNC2-F1
#
_entry.id   AF-A0AAW7MNC2-F1
#
_cell.length_a   1.000
_cell.length_b   1.000
_cell.length_c   1.000
_cell.angle_alpha   90.00
_cell.angle_beta   90.00
_cell.angle_gamma   90.00
#
_symmetry.space_group_name_H-M   'P 1'
#
loop_
_entity.id
_entity.type
_entity.pdbx_description
1 polymer ?
#
loop_
_entity_poly.entity_id
_entity_poly.type
_entity_poly.pdbx_seq_one_letter_code
_entity_poly.pdbx_strand_id
1 'polypeptide(L)'
;MTTRNLSQMFAPKSVAVIGASLRERRVGTTVLKNVIDGGFRGEIYPVNPKYSTLANLKCYRDIGELPQAPDLAVICTPPATVPDLIRELGDRGTRAVVVLTSGLARERDRHGVTLQERMLKHAKPHVLRILGPNCIGLLSPGIGLNASFSHMGAREGKLAFVSQSGALTTAVLDWADAREIGFSHFVSLGDSADVDFGDMLDYLASDPGTDAILMYMESIRHARKFMSAARAAARNKPVVVIKSGRVPEGAQAAASHTGALAGSDDVYDAAIRRAGMLRVDTTDDLFAAVETLARLRPFYGDKLSIMTNGGGAGVMATDALVLDGGKLAHLTDKTRAALDAVLPTTLGRVNPVDIGGDADLARYTATLEALCEDPDTAAVLFIQAPTAVMPSLDVANGLAALPKPSKNVFTCWLGGETAERARRVCREAGWPTYDTPENAARAFLEAVNYRRNQSLLMETPPSIPPGFAPDVARVRAMVERAMGEGRALLTEPEAKGVLAAYGIPVVETLVATTPEQAGELAQGIGFPVAVKLISPDITHKSDVGGVVLNIESAEQAREAACQVRKRALAAKPEARVTGYSVQRMANGAEAFELIVGVATDNVFGPVLLFGQGGTAVEVIADRTIGLPPLNLNLARDMVARARVAKLLAGYRNRPAADHEAIYLTLVKLSQLVCDVPEIAELDINPLFADAHGVLALDARIVVRPPALPGHGRLAIRPYPQELESTVDAGGRPVRVRPIRPEDEPAYKAFFHTLTPQDVQFRYFGLIKELSHSQMARVTQIDYDRAMTFVATEKDEAGTVCLLGVVQALADPDNTVAEFSVTVSPQAQGRGLGRALMEHIVDYSRKRGTGELIGYVLTANTRMLTLARHLGFVEDKEMEAGVLHIRLPLQRTAQAQDTRGA
;
A
#
# COMPACT_ATOMS: atom_id res chain seq x y z
N MET A 1 18.75 2.58 -2.45
CA MET A 1 19.41 2.85 -1.17
C MET A 1 18.32 3.01 -0.16
N THR A 2 17.87 1.92 0.42
CA THR A 2 16.70 1.87 1.31
C THR A 2 17.18 1.90 2.76
N THR A 3 17.85 0.85 3.26
CA THR A 3 18.25 0.79 4.67
C THR A 3 19.75 0.98 4.93
N ARG A 4 20.60 1.00 3.90
CA ARG A 4 22.05 1.19 4.06
C ARG A 4 22.38 2.38 4.95
N ASN A 5 23.24 2.12 5.94
CA ASN A 5 23.74 3.08 6.94
C ASN A 5 22.68 3.69 7.89
N LEU A 6 21.41 3.28 7.84
CA LEU A 6 20.40 3.77 8.80
C LEU A 6 20.67 3.28 10.22
N SER A 7 21.30 2.12 10.41
CA SER A 7 21.72 1.65 11.73
C SER A 7 22.67 2.64 12.43
N GLN A 8 23.45 3.41 11.66
CA GLN A 8 24.30 4.49 12.19
C GLN A 8 23.48 5.68 12.72
N MET A 9 22.23 5.85 12.27
CA MET A 9 21.32 6.86 12.82
C MET A 9 20.65 6.41 14.12
N PHE A 10 20.20 5.14 14.17
CA PHE A 10 19.34 4.66 15.25
C PHE A 10 20.07 3.92 16.36
N ALA A 11 21.25 3.37 16.08
CA ALA A 11 22.12 2.71 17.05
C ALA A 11 23.59 3.19 16.98
N PRO A 12 23.86 4.52 17.00
CA PRO A 12 25.23 5.04 16.97
C PRO A 12 25.97 4.73 18.28
N LYS A 13 27.28 4.55 18.18
CA LYS A 13 28.21 4.50 19.32
C LYS A 13 28.86 5.86 19.58
N SER A 14 28.80 6.79 18.63
CA SER A 14 29.27 8.16 18.78
C SER A 14 28.38 9.19 18.09
N VAL A 15 28.20 10.35 18.71
CA VAL A 15 27.35 11.44 18.22
C VAL A 15 28.11 12.77 18.23
N ALA A 16 28.25 13.41 17.08
CA ALA A 16 28.76 14.77 16.98
C ALA A 16 27.62 15.79 16.89
N VAL A 17 27.64 16.84 17.72
CA VAL A 17 26.65 17.94 17.69
C VAL A 17 27.32 19.19 17.13
N ILE A 18 27.05 19.48 15.86
CA ILE A 18 27.67 20.59 15.12
C ILE A 18 26.79 21.84 15.24
N GLY A 19 27.36 22.90 15.81
CA GLY A 19 26.61 24.09 16.23
C GLY A 19 26.20 24.05 17.71
N ALA A 20 26.76 23.12 18.50
CA ALA A 20 26.60 23.08 19.95
C ALA A 20 27.02 24.42 20.60
N SER A 21 26.33 24.87 21.66
CA SER A 21 26.68 26.12 22.35
C SER A 21 26.18 26.13 23.80
N LEU A 22 26.54 27.16 24.59
CA LEU A 22 25.92 27.44 25.90
C LEU A 22 24.81 28.50 25.85
N ARG A 23 24.54 29.08 24.68
CA ARG A 23 23.54 30.14 24.56
C ARG A 23 22.15 29.55 24.68
N GLU A 24 21.40 30.01 25.67
CA GLU A 24 20.02 29.58 25.87
C GLU A 24 19.17 29.75 24.61
N ARG A 25 18.19 28.86 24.45
CA ARG A 25 17.21 28.86 23.33
C ARG A 25 17.82 28.72 21.93
N ARG A 26 19.07 28.25 21.82
CA ARG A 26 19.66 27.82 20.53
C ARG A 26 19.45 26.32 20.33
N VAL A 27 19.08 25.94 19.10
CA VAL A 27 18.84 24.53 18.71
C VAL A 27 20.02 23.63 19.09
N GLY A 28 21.25 23.99 18.73
CA GLY A 28 22.42 23.17 19.07
C GLY A 28 22.70 23.05 20.58
N THR A 29 22.27 24.02 21.38
CA THR A 29 22.32 23.92 22.85
C THR A 29 21.29 22.92 23.37
N THR A 30 20.06 22.98 22.86
CA THR A 30 18.99 22.03 23.21
C THR A 30 19.36 20.61 22.81
N VAL A 31 19.89 20.40 21.59
CA VAL A 31 20.30 19.07 21.10
C VAL A 31 21.41 18.48 21.97
N LEU A 32 22.46 19.26 22.27
CA LEU A 32 23.54 18.76 23.13
C LEU A 32 23.01 18.37 24.52
N LYS A 33 22.15 19.21 25.10
CA LYS A 33 21.49 18.93 26.38
C LYS A 33 20.65 17.65 26.29
N ASN A 34 19.83 17.50 25.27
CA ASN A 34 18.94 16.36 25.08
C ASN A 34 19.71 15.03 24.93
N VAL A 35 20.83 15.02 24.20
CA VAL A 35 21.67 13.82 24.08
C VAL A 35 22.25 13.41 25.45
N ILE A 36 22.67 14.38 26.26
CA ILE A 36 23.22 14.14 27.60
C ILE A 36 22.10 13.68 28.57
N ASP A 37 21.02 14.45 28.67
CA ASP A 37 19.90 14.21 29.58
C ASP A 37 19.12 12.93 29.23
N GLY A 38 19.14 12.53 27.94
CA GLY A 38 18.58 11.26 27.49
C GLY A 38 19.36 10.03 27.99
N GLY A 39 20.57 10.22 28.53
CA GLY A 39 21.40 9.13 29.05
C GLY A 39 22.13 8.33 27.98
N PHE A 40 22.43 8.95 26.82
CA PHE A 40 23.19 8.30 25.75
C PHE A 40 24.55 7.84 26.26
N ARG A 41 24.85 6.55 26.09
CA ARG A 41 26.06 5.92 26.65
C ARG A 41 27.27 5.97 25.72
N GLY A 42 27.08 6.39 24.47
CA GLY A 42 28.15 6.51 23.49
C GLY A 42 28.97 7.79 23.66
N GLU A 43 29.96 7.98 22.80
CA GLU A 43 30.82 9.16 22.82
C GLU A 43 30.09 10.39 22.27
N ILE A 44 30.18 11.53 22.95
CA ILE A 44 29.53 12.78 22.56
C ILE A 44 30.60 13.80 22.18
N TYR A 45 30.54 14.33 20.96
CA TYR A 45 31.47 15.34 20.45
C TYR A 45 30.77 16.67 20.15
N PRO A 46 30.79 17.64 21.07
CA PRO A 46 30.34 19.01 20.78
C PRO A 46 31.30 19.69 19.80
N VAL A 47 30.78 20.27 18.71
CA VAL A 47 31.60 20.98 17.70
C VAL A 47 31.17 22.44 17.62
N ASN A 48 32.08 23.34 18.01
CA ASN A 48 31.92 24.79 17.89
C ASN A 48 33.28 25.51 17.93
N PRO A 49 33.56 26.43 17.00
CA PRO A 49 34.87 27.09 16.93
C PRO A 49 35.18 28.07 18.07
N LYS A 50 34.19 28.41 18.92
CA LYS A 50 34.33 29.44 19.98
C LYS A 50 34.55 28.88 21.37
N TYR A 51 34.43 27.57 21.56
CA TYR A 51 34.49 26.94 22.89
C TYR A 51 35.53 25.83 22.89
N SER A 52 36.30 25.72 23.97
CA SER A 52 37.18 24.57 24.22
C SER A 52 36.46 23.47 25.01
N THR A 53 35.37 23.80 25.71
CA THR A 53 34.60 22.88 26.56
C THR A 53 33.12 23.29 26.55
N LEU A 54 32.22 22.31 26.48
CA LEU A 54 30.77 22.49 26.55
C LEU A 54 30.16 21.37 27.41
N ALA A 55 29.34 21.69 28.41
CA ALA A 55 28.71 20.71 29.31
C ALA A 55 29.71 19.69 29.92
N ASN A 56 30.89 20.17 30.33
CA ASN A 56 32.01 19.36 30.84
C ASN A 56 32.63 18.37 29.83
N LEU A 57 32.27 18.46 28.55
CA LEU A 57 32.84 17.69 27.45
C LEU A 57 33.85 18.56 26.68
N LYS A 58 34.92 17.93 26.18
CA LYS A 58 35.86 18.58 25.25
C LYS A 58 35.09 19.02 23.99
N CYS A 59 35.20 20.30 23.64
CA CYS A 59 34.60 20.83 22.42
C CYS A 59 35.68 20.95 21.34
N TYR A 60 35.33 20.52 20.13
CA TYR A 60 36.20 20.54 18.95
C TYR A 60 35.88 21.75 18.08
N ARG A 61 36.89 22.33 17.45
CA ARG A 61 36.71 23.56 16.66
C ARG A 61 35.96 23.31 15.36
N ASP A 62 36.26 22.20 14.70
CA ASP A 62 35.73 21.79 13.40
C ASP A 62 35.73 20.26 13.26
N ILE A 63 35.27 19.76 12.11
CA ILE A 63 35.18 18.32 11.82
C ILE A 63 36.57 17.69 11.74
N GLY A 64 37.60 18.43 11.33
CA GLY A 64 38.98 17.96 11.18
C GLY A 64 39.65 17.61 12.50
N GLU A 65 39.28 18.29 13.59
CA GLU A 65 39.83 18.05 14.93
C GLU A 65 39.17 16.91 15.72
N LEU A 66 38.07 16.33 15.21
CA LEU A 66 37.43 15.19 15.87
C LEU A 66 38.43 14.04 16.09
N PRO A 67 38.24 13.17 17.09
CA PRO A 67 39.15 12.05 17.33
C PRO A 67 38.98 10.94 16.29
N GLN A 68 37.74 10.73 15.83
CA GLN A 68 37.36 9.75 14.81
C GLN A 68 36.17 10.28 14.00
N ALA A 69 35.75 9.56 12.96
CA ALA A 69 34.49 9.84 12.30
C ALA A 69 33.33 9.50 13.26
N PRO A 70 32.40 10.42 13.54
CA PRO A 70 31.22 10.07 14.32
C PRO A 70 30.33 9.13 13.50
N ASP A 71 29.67 8.19 14.18
CA ASP A 71 28.64 7.33 13.58
C ASP A 71 27.46 8.19 13.11
N LEU A 72 27.02 9.10 13.99
CA LEU A 72 25.97 10.08 13.73
C LEU A 72 26.47 11.52 13.94
N ALA A 73 26.24 12.40 12.97
CA ALA A 73 26.39 13.84 13.16
C ALA A 73 25.03 14.56 13.14
N VAL A 74 24.85 15.56 14.01
CA VAL A 74 23.65 16.39 14.06
C VAL A 74 24.03 17.84 13.74
N ILE A 75 23.53 18.36 12.62
CA ILE A 75 23.85 19.70 12.11
C ILE A 75 22.78 20.70 12.54
N CYS A 76 23.20 21.70 13.32
CA CYS A 76 22.38 22.78 13.86
C CYS A 76 22.85 24.17 13.38
N THR A 77 23.56 24.24 12.25
CA THR A 77 24.24 25.46 11.74
C THR A 77 23.43 26.16 10.65
N PRO A 78 23.75 27.44 10.29
CA PRO A 78 23.03 28.15 9.24
C PRO A 78 23.07 27.45 7.87
N PRO A 79 22.02 27.62 7.02
CA PRO A 79 21.83 26.85 5.77
C PRO A 79 23.05 26.82 4.85
N ALA A 80 23.72 27.96 4.68
CA ALA A 80 24.87 28.11 3.79
C ALA A 80 26.07 27.20 4.14
N THR A 81 26.17 26.77 5.41
CA THR A 81 27.28 25.92 5.88
C THR A 81 27.05 24.44 5.66
N VAL A 82 25.80 24.01 5.47
CA VAL A 82 25.42 22.59 5.51
C VAL A 82 26.09 21.75 4.41
N PRO A 83 26.13 22.17 3.12
CA PRO A 83 26.70 21.33 2.07
C PRO A 83 28.19 20.99 2.30
N ASP A 84 28.98 21.96 2.78
CA ASP A 84 30.41 21.77 3.02
C ASP A 84 30.66 20.89 4.24
N LEU A 85 29.85 21.02 5.29
CA LEU A 85 29.89 20.12 6.46
C LEU A 85 29.56 18.67 6.08
N ILE A 86 28.58 18.46 5.19
CA ILE A 86 28.27 17.11 4.68
C ILE A 86 29.44 16.51 3.93
N ARG A 87 30.12 17.29 3.09
CA ARG A 87 31.32 16.85 2.38
C ARG A 87 32.42 16.46 3.37
N GLU A 88 32.75 17.32 4.34
CA GLU A 88 33.79 17.06 5.34
C GLU A 88 33.49 15.83 6.20
N LEU A 89 32.24 15.64 6.63
CA LEU A 89 31.81 14.46 7.35
C LEU A 89 31.95 13.19 6.50
N GLY A 90 31.52 13.24 5.24
CA GLY A 90 31.63 12.14 4.29
C GLY A 90 33.08 11.73 4.04
N ASP A 91 33.95 12.71 3.79
CA ASP A 91 35.40 12.56 3.59
C ASP A 91 36.06 11.91 4.83
N ARG A 92 35.63 12.30 6.03
CA ARG A 92 36.14 11.76 7.29
C ARG A 92 35.70 10.32 7.55
N GLY A 93 34.57 9.90 6.99
CA GLY A 93 34.05 8.54 7.14
C GLY A 93 32.66 8.42 7.76
N THR A 94 32.02 9.54 8.14
CA THR A 94 30.65 9.53 8.67
C THR A 94 29.67 9.02 7.61
N ARG A 95 28.65 8.28 8.05
CA ARG A 95 27.66 7.65 7.16
C ARG A 95 26.22 8.04 7.44
N ALA A 96 25.96 8.72 8.56
CA ALA A 96 24.63 9.19 8.94
C ALA A 96 24.68 10.62 9.48
N VAL A 97 23.80 11.48 8.97
CA VAL A 97 23.67 12.86 9.41
C VAL A 97 22.21 13.24 9.59
N VAL A 98 21.90 13.93 10.68
CA VAL A 98 20.61 14.58 10.92
C VAL A 98 20.80 16.08 10.67
N VAL A 99 20.05 16.64 9.73
CA VAL A 99 20.10 18.06 9.39
C VAL A 99 18.84 18.74 9.92
N LEU A 100 18.98 19.49 11.01
CA LEU A 100 17.84 20.20 11.63
C LEU A 100 17.54 21.52 10.91
N THR A 101 18.55 22.07 10.24
CA THR A 101 18.49 23.35 9.55
C THR A 101 17.43 23.35 8.45
N SER A 102 16.62 24.41 8.39
CA SER A 102 15.57 24.60 7.38
C SER A 102 15.99 25.54 6.25
N GLY A 103 15.20 25.61 5.17
CA GLY A 103 15.36 26.60 4.11
C GLY A 103 16.37 26.25 3.01
N LEU A 104 16.92 25.03 2.99
CA LEU A 104 17.92 24.61 2.01
C LEU A 104 17.39 24.52 0.56
N ALA A 105 16.08 24.39 0.39
CA ALA A 105 15.43 24.29 -0.92
C ALA A 105 14.98 25.64 -1.51
N ARG A 106 15.12 26.75 -0.77
CA ARG A 106 14.56 28.06 -1.17
C ARG A 106 15.47 28.84 -2.12
N GLU A 107 16.72 29.03 -1.73
CA GLU A 107 17.68 29.81 -2.51
C GLU A 107 18.32 28.96 -3.61
N ARG A 108 18.43 29.52 -4.82
CA ARG A 108 19.13 28.93 -5.96
C ARG A 108 20.35 29.78 -6.29
N ASP A 109 21.45 29.12 -6.62
CA ASP A 109 22.62 29.80 -7.15
C ASP A 109 22.42 30.28 -8.61
N ARG A 110 23.43 30.93 -9.18
CA ARG A 110 23.43 31.41 -10.58
C ARG A 110 23.24 30.31 -11.64
N HIS A 111 23.41 29.04 -11.27
CA HIS A 111 23.22 27.87 -12.12
C HIS A 111 21.87 27.17 -11.85
N GLY A 112 21.02 27.75 -10.99
CA GLY A 112 19.72 27.20 -10.62
C GLY A 112 19.77 26.11 -9.54
N VAL A 113 20.93 25.83 -8.95
CA VAL A 113 21.13 24.74 -7.97
C VAL A 113 20.88 25.24 -6.55
N THR A 114 20.07 24.50 -5.80
CA THR A 114 19.76 24.77 -4.39
C THR A 114 20.84 24.24 -3.44
N LEU A 115 20.86 24.74 -2.20
CA LEU A 115 21.74 24.19 -1.16
C LEU A 115 21.41 22.72 -0.86
N GLN A 116 20.13 22.34 -0.93
CA GLN A 116 19.69 20.95 -0.77
C GLN A 116 20.27 20.04 -1.86
N GLU A 117 20.24 20.45 -3.13
CA GLU A 117 20.82 19.66 -4.23
C GLU A 117 22.35 19.50 -4.08
N ARG A 118 23.05 20.55 -3.64
CA ARG A 118 24.49 20.47 -3.32
C ARG A 118 24.77 19.52 -2.16
N MET A 119 23.97 19.60 -1.10
CA MET A 119 24.05 18.73 0.07
C MET A 119 23.92 17.25 -0.33
N LEU A 120 22.89 16.91 -1.11
CA LEU A 120 22.68 15.53 -1.61
C LEU A 120 23.81 15.08 -2.54
N LYS A 121 24.32 15.98 -3.39
CA LYS A 121 25.47 15.71 -4.27
C LYS A 121 26.73 15.37 -3.48
N HIS A 122 27.00 16.05 -2.37
CA HIS A 122 28.14 15.76 -1.50
C HIS A 122 27.97 14.49 -0.67
N ALA A 123 26.74 14.11 -0.31
CA ALA A 123 26.47 12.88 0.44
C ALA A 123 26.70 11.61 -0.41
N LYS A 124 26.31 11.66 -1.69
CA LYS A 124 26.23 10.48 -2.58
C LYS A 124 27.54 9.67 -2.73
N PRO A 125 28.73 10.26 -2.93
CA PRO A 125 29.98 9.50 -3.09
C PRO A 125 30.35 8.65 -1.86
N HIS A 126 29.92 9.07 -0.68
CA HIS A 126 30.25 8.41 0.59
C HIS A 126 29.14 7.47 1.07
N VAL A 127 28.04 7.35 0.31
CA VAL A 127 26.83 6.63 0.74
C VAL A 127 26.33 7.17 2.09
N LEU A 128 26.55 8.46 2.34
CA LEU A 128 26.13 9.13 3.57
C LEU A 128 24.63 9.38 3.49
N ARG A 129 23.89 8.95 4.51
CA ARG A 129 22.44 9.15 4.62
C ARG A 129 22.09 10.39 5.40
N ILE A 130 21.04 11.09 4.99
CA ILE A 130 20.58 12.35 5.58
C ILE A 130 19.13 12.23 6.04
N LEU A 131 18.90 12.39 7.36
CA LEU A 131 17.57 12.66 7.92
C LEU A 131 17.32 14.17 7.90
N GLY A 132 16.14 14.58 7.42
CA GLY A 132 15.82 15.98 7.18
C GLY A 132 16.04 16.39 5.71
N PRO A 133 16.41 17.65 5.42
CA PRO A 133 16.60 18.76 6.36
C PRO A 133 15.27 19.20 6.99
N ASN A 134 15.28 20.31 7.75
CA ASN A 134 14.06 20.92 8.31
C ASN A 134 13.25 19.94 9.18
N CYS A 135 13.91 19.20 10.05
CA CYS A 135 13.28 18.26 10.95
C CYS A 135 13.55 18.59 12.42
N ILE A 136 12.84 17.95 13.34
CA ILE A 136 13.10 18.04 14.79
C ILE A 136 14.31 17.20 15.20
N GLY A 137 14.57 16.12 14.46
CA GLY A 137 15.59 15.10 14.77
C GLY A 137 14.97 13.73 15.02
N LEU A 138 15.69 12.88 15.76
CA LEU A 138 15.25 11.53 16.10
C LEU A 138 15.52 11.18 17.57
N LEU A 139 14.73 10.25 18.10
CA LEU A 139 14.93 9.66 19.41
C LEU A 139 14.92 8.12 19.27
N SER A 140 15.85 7.48 19.98
CA SER A 140 15.91 6.03 20.18
C SER A 140 15.98 5.75 21.69
N PRO A 141 14.83 5.69 22.39
CA PRO A 141 14.78 5.57 23.85
C PRO A 141 15.55 4.38 24.42
N GLY A 142 15.53 3.23 23.74
CA GLY A 142 16.23 2.00 24.20
C GLY A 142 17.74 2.13 24.34
N ILE A 143 18.36 3.16 23.75
CA ILE A 143 19.79 3.48 23.92
C ILE A 143 20.03 4.86 24.57
N GLY A 144 18.99 5.50 25.07
CA GLY A 144 19.05 6.84 25.66
C GLY A 144 19.36 7.96 24.66
N LEU A 145 19.21 7.72 23.35
CA LEU A 145 19.54 8.72 22.34
C LEU A 145 18.36 9.68 22.13
N ASN A 146 18.56 10.96 22.41
CA ASN A 146 17.68 12.05 21.96
C ASN A 146 18.48 13.05 21.12
N ALA A 147 18.63 12.74 19.83
CA ALA A 147 19.32 13.57 18.84
C ALA A 147 18.35 14.58 18.19
N SER A 148 17.65 15.35 19.03
CA SER A 148 16.60 16.26 18.60
C SER A 148 16.55 17.52 19.45
N PHE A 149 15.79 18.53 19.02
CA PHE A 149 15.45 19.69 19.86
C PHE A 149 14.01 19.64 20.41
N SER A 150 13.45 18.45 20.59
CA SER A 150 12.18 18.28 21.30
C SER A 150 12.26 18.87 22.71
N HIS A 151 11.11 19.31 23.22
CA HIS A 151 11.02 19.89 24.57
C HIS A 151 11.07 18.82 25.68
N MET A 152 10.89 17.55 25.33
CA MET A 152 10.94 16.40 26.24
C MET A 152 11.47 15.15 25.53
N GLY A 153 11.90 14.16 26.31
CA GLY A 153 12.27 12.83 25.82
C GLY A 153 11.05 11.95 25.52
N ALA A 154 11.29 10.77 24.96
CA ALA A 154 10.28 9.73 24.79
C ALA A 154 10.53 8.60 25.80
N ARG A 155 9.44 8.04 26.36
CA ARG A 155 9.52 6.81 27.16
C ARG A 155 9.90 5.63 26.28
N GLU A 156 10.61 4.66 26.83
CA GLU A 156 10.90 3.40 26.14
C GLU A 156 9.62 2.58 25.94
N GLY A 157 9.45 2.03 24.75
CA GLY A 157 8.34 1.16 24.41
C GLY A 157 8.54 0.51 23.05
N LYS A 158 7.45 0.08 22.42
CA LYS A 158 7.50 -0.76 21.21
C LYS A 158 6.85 -0.15 19.98
N LEU A 159 6.44 1.12 20.07
CA LEU A 159 5.83 1.83 18.95
C LEU A 159 6.88 2.65 18.22
N ALA A 160 6.91 2.60 16.90
CA ALA A 160 7.67 3.54 16.11
C ALA A 160 6.74 4.66 15.61
N PHE A 161 7.13 5.92 15.77
CA PHE A 161 6.41 7.06 15.22
C PHE A 161 7.29 7.81 14.22
N VAL A 162 6.77 8.03 13.00
CA VAL A 162 7.46 8.68 11.89
C VAL A 162 6.59 9.80 11.34
N SER A 163 7.10 11.03 11.31
CA SER A 163 6.30 12.19 10.90
C SER A 163 7.08 13.16 10.00
N GLN A 164 6.41 13.65 8.96
CA GLN A 164 6.90 14.81 8.18
C GLN A 164 6.67 16.14 8.89
N SER A 165 5.73 16.22 9.82
CA SER A 165 5.42 17.45 10.56
C SER A 165 6.19 17.54 11.86
N GLY A 166 7.05 18.56 11.99
CA GLY A 166 7.80 18.82 13.21
C GLY A 166 6.94 19.27 14.39
N ALA A 167 5.90 20.08 14.15
CA ALA A 167 5.00 20.54 15.22
C ALA A 167 4.18 19.37 15.80
N LEU A 168 3.65 18.50 14.94
CA LEU A 168 2.94 17.30 15.40
C LEU A 168 3.87 16.33 16.09
N THR A 169 5.12 16.19 15.62
CA THR A 169 6.15 15.38 16.31
C THR A 169 6.26 15.80 17.77
N THR A 170 6.37 17.10 18.07
CA THR A 170 6.46 17.56 19.46
C THR A 170 5.15 17.41 20.24
N ALA A 171 3.99 17.66 19.63
CA ALA A 171 2.70 17.52 20.31
C ALA A 171 2.38 16.05 20.66
N VAL A 172 2.71 15.13 19.76
CA VAL A 172 2.52 13.69 19.94
C VAL A 172 3.39 13.15 21.08
N LEU A 173 4.62 13.66 21.26
CA LEU A 173 5.46 13.28 22.42
C LEU A 173 4.81 13.65 23.75
N ASP A 174 4.29 14.87 23.85
CA ASP A 174 3.64 15.39 25.05
C ASP A 174 2.39 14.57 25.39
N TRP A 175 1.51 14.36 24.40
CA TRP A 175 0.31 13.53 24.56
C TRP A 175 0.62 12.07 24.91
N ALA A 176 1.67 11.50 24.33
CA ALA A 176 2.07 10.14 24.61
C ALA A 176 2.57 9.98 26.04
N ASP A 177 3.37 10.92 26.56
CA ASP A 177 3.86 10.86 27.94
C ASP A 177 2.72 10.94 28.96
N ALA A 178 1.73 11.82 28.74
CA ALA A 178 0.53 11.92 29.58
C ALA A 178 -0.30 10.63 29.61
N ARG A 179 -0.22 9.81 28.55
CA ARG A 179 -0.92 8.52 28.41
C ARG A 179 -0.01 7.32 28.69
N GLU A 180 1.23 7.56 29.15
CA GLU A 180 2.25 6.55 29.43
C GLU A 180 2.61 5.66 28.23
N ILE A 181 2.52 6.22 27.02
CA ILE A 181 2.84 5.53 25.78
C ILE A 181 4.34 5.68 25.50
N GLY A 182 5.02 4.54 25.33
CA GLY A 182 6.44 4.47 25.00
C GLY A 182 6.73 4.14 23.53
N PHE A 183 7.92 4.53 23.07
CA PHE A 183 8.37 4.37 21.69
C PHE A 183 9.67 3.59 21.59
N SER A 184 9.79 2.80 20.52
CA SER A 184 11.06 2.20 20.08
C SER A 184 11.89 3.22 19.31
N HIS A 185 11.22 3.98 18.43
CA HIS A 185 11.81 5.00 17.58
C HIS A 185 10.84 6.17 17.43
N PHE A 186 11.35 7.40 17.50
CA PHE A 186 10.55 8.61 17.28
C PHE A 186 11.28 9.53 16.30
N VAL A 187 10.76 9.68 15.09
CA VAL A 187 11.52 10.22 13.95
C VAL A 187 10.76 11.34 13.26
N SER A 188 11.40 12.52 13.17
CA SER A 188 10.96 13.62 12.32
C SER A 188 11.72 13.57 10.99
N LEU A 189 11.00 13.33 9.88
CA LEU A 189 11.58 13.31 8.54
C LEU A 189 11.83 14.71 7.96
N GLY A 190 11.04 15.70 8.40
CA GLY A 190 11.06 17.05 7.83
C GLY A 190 10.83 17.02 6.32
N ASP A 191 11.68 17.70 5.57
CA ASP A 191 11.58 17.78 4.11
C ASP A 191 11.77 16.41 3.42
N SER A 192 12.31 15.41 4.13
CA SER A 192 12.52 14.03 3.63
C SER A 192 13.33 14.02 2.32
N ALA A 193 14.47 14.72 2.28
CA ALA A 193 15.23 14.93 1.05
C ALA A 193 16.06 13.71 0.61
N ASP A 194 16.46 12.86 1.56
CA ASP A 194 17.12 11.57 1.30
C ASP A 194 16.38 10.43 2.01
N VAL A 195 16.40 10.41 3.35
CA VAL A 195 15.63 9.41 4.12
C VAL A 195 14.14 9.75 4.07
N ASP A 196 13.33 8.81 3.58
CA ASP A 196 11.87 8.92 3.41
C ASP A 196 11.09 7.80 4.10
N PHE A 197 9.76 7.79 3.95
CA PHE A 197 8.91 6.74 4.53
C PHE A 197 9.25 5.34 4.06
N GLY A 198 9.69 5.16 2.81
CA GLY A 198 10.07 3.84 2.30
C GLY A 198 11.29 3.29 3.04
N ASP A 199 12.29 4.14 3.29
CA ASP A 199 13.46 3.78 4.10
C ASP A 199 13.08 3.38 5.53
N MET A 200 12.23 4.20 6.15
CA MET A 200 11.78 3.99 7.53
C MET A 200 10.95 2.73 7.68
N LEU A 201 10.03 2.48 6.75
CA LEU A 201 9.21 1.27 6.75
C LEU A 201 10.08 0.02 6.60
N ASP A 202 11.09 0.04 5.74
CA ASP A 202 12.02 -1.09 5.58
C ASP A 202 12.83 -1.37 6.84
N TYR A 203 13.40 -0.32 7.43
CA TYR A 203 14.18 -0.43 8.66
C TYR A 203 13.31 -0.99 9.80
N LEU A 204 12.15 -0.35 10.03
CA LEU A 204 11.24 -0.68 11.12
C LEU A 204 10.53 -2.02 10.92
N ALA A 205 10.33 -2.48 9.69
CA ALA A 205 9.74 -3.80 9.42
C ALA A 205 10.63 -4.92 9.96
N SER A 206 11.96 -4.78 9.86
CA SER A 206 12.93 -5.77 10.34
C SER A 206 13.35 -5.60 11.80
N ASP A 207 13.09 -4.44 12.41
CA ASP A 207 13.53 -4.14 13.77
C ASP A 207 12.76 -4.97 14.83
N PRO A 208 13.40 -5.86 15.62
CA PRO A 208 12.71 -6.64 16.63
C PRO A 208 12.20 -5.79 17.81
N GLY A 209 12.68 -4.56 18.00
CA GLY A 209 12.22 -3.65 19.06
C GLY A 209 10.89 -2.95 18.77
N THR A 210 10.37 -3.05 17.55
CA THR A 210 9.17 -2.35 17.10
C THR A 210 8.03 -3.33 16.83
N ASP A 211 6.90 -3.19 17.52
CA ASP A 211 5.70 -4.01 17.33
C ASP A 211 4.69 -3.37 16.35
N ALA A 212 4.63 -2.04 16.27
CA ALA A 212 3.75 -1.30 15.36
C ALA A 212 4.37 0.02 14.87
N ILE A 213 3.98 0.47 13.68
CA ILE A 213 4.52 1.66 13.02
C ILE A 213 3.40 2.68 12.80
N LEU A 214 3.63 3.90 13.29
CA LEU A 214 2.71 5.03 13.22
C LEU A 214 3.28 6.10 12.32
N MET A 215 2.47 6.60 11.39
CA MET A 215 2.93 7.58 10.41
C MET A 215 2.01 8.79 10.34
N TYR A 216 2.61 9.98 10.35
CA TYR A 216 1.95 11.20 9.89
C TYR A 216 2.57 11.64 8.56
N MET A 217 1.77 11.54 7.50
CA MET A 217 2.21 11.69 6.11
C MET A 217 1.52 12.88 5.45
N GLU A 218 2.33 13.74 4.82
CA GLU A 218 1.86 14.86 4.00
C GLU A 218 1.99 14.51 2.51
N SER A 219 3.16 13.96 2.11
CA SER A 219 3.46 13.59 0.72
C SER A 219 4.47 12.44 0.59
N ILE A 220 4.45 11.75 -0.55
CA ILE A 220 5.43 10.72 -0.95
C ILE A 220 6.17 11.19 -2.21
N ARG A 221 7.48 10.96 -2.25
CA ARG A 221 8.33 11.26 -3.42
C ARG A 221 8.54 10.04 -4.34
N HIS A 222 8.70 8.86 -3.75
CA HIS A 222 9.05 7.63 -4.47
C HIS A 222 7.99 6.55 -4.27
N ALA A 223 6.90 6.62 -5.06
CA ALA A 223 5.74 5.74 -4.89
C ALA A 223 6.06 4.24 -4.95
N ARG A 224 6.92 3.80 -5.88
CA ARG A 224 7.30 2.38 -5.96
C ARG A 224 8.02 1.90 -4.71
N LYS A 225 9.04 2.65 -4.29
CA LYS A 225 9.81 2.36 -3.07
C LYS A 225 8.89 2.31 -1.87
N PHE A 226 7.99 3.29 -1.73
CA PHE A 226 6.99 3.34 -0.67
C PHE A 226 6.05 2.14 -0.71
N MET A 227 5.41 1.83 -1.84
CA MET A 227 4.46 0.72 -1.95
C MET A 227 5.11 -0.62 -1.65
N SER A 228 6.34 -0.80 -2.12
CA SER A 228 7.16 -1.98 -1.87
C SER A 228 7.47 -2.14 -0.36
N ALA A 229 7.97 -1.09 0.28
CA ALA A 229 8.27 -1.07 1.71
C ALA A 229 7.02 -1.21 2.60
N ALA A 230 5.95 -0.49 2.27
CA ALA A 230 4.69 -0.49 3.00
C ALA A 230 4.03 -1.87 3.00
N ARG A 231 3.99 -2.54 1.84
CA ARG A 231 3.47 -3.92 1.74
C ARG A 231 4.33 -4.89 2.56
N ALA A 232 5.64 -4.75 2.52
CA ALA A 232 6.54 -5.58 3.31
C ALA A 232 6.34 -5.37 4.82
N ALA A 233 6.24 -4.12 5.27
CA ALA A 233 6.00 -3.76 6.67
C ALA A 233 4.63 -4.25 7.15
N ALA A 234 3.55 -3.95 6.41
CA ALA A 234 2.18 -4.27 6.78
C ALA A 234 1.90 -5.78 6.85
N ARG A 235 2.69 -6.63 6.19
CA ARG A 235 2.60 -8.11 6.32
C ARG A 235 3.08 -8.63 7.67
N ASN A 236 3.95 -7.86 8.32
CA ASN A 236 4.66 -8.29 9.51
C ASN A 236 4.18 -7.54 10.76
N LYS A 237 3.79 -6.27 10.60
CA LYS A 237 3.46 -5.37 11.70
C LYS A 237 2.27 -4.48 11.33
N PRO A 238 1.42 -4.11 12.30
CA PRO A 238 0.44 -3.06 12.10
C PRO A 238 1.10 -1.75 11.69
N VAL A 239 0.61 -1.15 10.61
CA VAL A 239 1.03 0.17 10.15
C VAL A 239 -0.20 1.06 10.09
N VAL A 240 -0.19 2.13 10.88
CA VAL A 240 -1.32 3.09 11.00
C VAL A 240 -0.88 4.46 10.51
N VAL A 241 -1.71 5.10 9.69
CA VAL A 241 -1.33 6.29 8.93
C VAL A 241 -2.38 7.38 9.06
N ILE A 242 -1.94 8.58 9.43
CA ILE A 242 -2.68 9.83 9.23
C ILE A 242 -2.17 10.48 7.94
N LYS A 243 -3.07 10.74 7.00
CA LYS A 243 -2.79 11.51 5.78
C LYS A 243 -3.46 12.88 5.87
N SER A 244 -2.66 13.95 5.86
CA SER A 244 -3.16 15.33 5.82
C SER A 244 -3.48 15.79 4.40
N GLY A 245 -4.16 16.93 4.24
CA GLY A 245 -4.51 17.48 2.93
C GLY A 245 -5.57 16.69 2.17
N ARG A 246 -6.64 16.29 2.88
CA ARG A 246 -7.69 15.37 2.37
C ARG A 246 -8.70 16.01 1.43
N VAL A 247 -8.88 17.32 1.57
CA VAL A 247 -9.79 18.15 0.76
C VAL A 247 -8.97 19.16 -0.05
N PRO A 248 -9.47 19.70 -1.17
CA PRO A 248 -8.71 20.60 -2.04
C PRO A 248 -8.03 21.76 -1.29
N GLU A 249 -8.73 22.40 -0.37
CA GLU A 249 -8.24 23.51 0.45
C GLU A 249 -7.10 23.06 1.38
N GLY A 250 -7.26 21.89 2.01
CA GLY A 250 -6.24 21.28 2.86
C GLY A 250 -5.02 20.82 2.05
N ALA A 251 -5.24 20.28 0.85
CA ALA A 251 -4.18 19.87 -0.07
C ALA A 251 -3.38 21.09 -0.54
N GLN A 252 -4.04 22.21 -0.83
CA GLN A 252 -3.39 23.48 -1.18
C GLN A 252 -2.59 24.05 -0.01
N ALA A 253 -3.12 23.99 1.22
CA ALA A 253 -2.39 24.39 2.42
C ALA A 253 -1.14 23.54 2.64
N ALA A 254 -1.25 22.21 2.51
CA ALA A 254 -0.12 21.29 2.61
C ALA A 254 0.93 21.50 1.50
N ALA A 255 0.49 21.74 0.26
CA ALA A 255 1.38 22.03 -0.86
C ALA A 255 2.16 23.33 -0.67
N SER A 256 1.51 24.37 -0.14
CA SER A 256 2.15 25.66 0.18
C SER A 256 3.17 25.52 1.32
N HIS A 257 2.92 24.60 2.26
CA HIS A 257 3.80 24.31 3.39
C HIS A 257 5.02 23.47 2.99
N THR A 258 4.84 22.45 2.15
CA THR A 258 5.89 21.48 1.77
C THR A 258 6.65 21.86 0.50
N GLY A 259 6.07 22.73 -0.34
CA GLY A 259 6.58 23.00 -1.69
C GLY A 259 6.42 21.83 -2.67
N ALA A 260 5.76 20.74 -2.26
CA ALA A 260 5.47 19.58 -3.10
C ALA A 260 4.03 19.63 -3.62
N LEU A 261 3.80 19.14 -4.84
CA LEU A 261 2.44 18.94 -5.36
C LEU A 261 1.71 17.89 -4.50
N ALA A 262 0.57 18.27 -3.93
CA ALA A 262 -0.30 17.32 -3.26
C ALA A 262 -0.96 16.40 -4.29
N GLY A 263 -0.71 15.09 -4.18
CA GLY A 263 -1.45 14.07 -4.96
C GLY A 263 -2.90 13.96 -4.48
N SER A 264 -3.76 13.35 -5.29
CA SER A 264 -5.17 13.18 -4.95
C SER A 264 -5.34 12.33 -3.69
N ASP A 265 -6.17 12.78 -2.74
CA ASP A 265 -6.43 12.01 -1.51
C ASP A 265 -7.00 10.63 -1.81
N ASP A 266 -7.90 10.52 -2.81
CA ASP A 266 -8.48 9.25 -3.27
C ASP A 266 -7.40 8.25 -3.73
N VAL A 267 -6.29 8.75 -4.31
CA VAL A 267 -5.16 7.92 -4.74
C VAL A 267 -4.32 7.47 -3.54
N TYR A 268 -4.05 8.35 -2.58
CA TYR A 268 -3.39 7.98 -1.32
C TYR A 268 -4.23 6.95 -0.54
N ASP A 269 -5.54 7.15 -0.51
CA ASP A 269 -6.52 6.27 0.13
C ASP A 269 -6.49 4.85 -0.47
N ALA A 270 -6.45 4.76 -1.81
CA ALA A 270 -6.28 3.52 -2.54
C ALA A 270 -4.90 2.89 -2.30
N ALA A 271 -3.83 3.68 -2.28
CA ALA A 271 -2.47 3.21 -2.02
C ALA A 271 -2.32 2.62 -0.61
N ILE A 272 -2.86 3.30 0.42
CA ILE A 272 -2.81 2.86 1.81
C ILE A 272 -3.55 1.52 1.99
N ARG A 273 -4.75 1.39 1.42
CA ARG A 273 -5.52 0.13 1.41
C ARG A 273 -4.79 -0.98 0.68
N ARG A 274 -4.27 -0.68 -0.52
CA ARG A 274 -3.54 -1.64 -1.36
C ARG A 274 -2.25 -2.11 -0.70
N ALA A 275 -1.65 -1.30 0.17
CA ALA A 275 -0.50 -1.67 0.97
C ALA A 275 -0.85 -2.51 2.22
N GLY A 276 -2.13 -2.61 2.59
CA GLY A 276 -2.58 -3.33 3.79
C GLY A 276 -2.47 -2.53 5.09
N MET A 277 -2.23 -1.22 5.00
CA MET A 277 -2.11 -0.35 6.17
C MET A 277 -3.49 0.16 6.61
N LEU A 278 -3.61 0.62 7.85
CA LEU A 278 -4.81 1.28 8.37
C LEU A 278 -4.68 2.80 8.24
N ARG A 279 -5.67 3.44 7.60
CA ARG A 279 -5.81 4.90 7.61
C ARG A 279 -6.69 5.30 8.79
N VAL A 280 -6.28 6.35 9.49
CA VAL A 280 -7.07 7.03 10.52
C VAL A 280 -7.03 8.55 10.30
N ASP A 281 -7.96 9.27 10.91
CA ASP A 281 -8.20 10.67 10.59
C ASP A 281 -7.63 11.65 11.60
N THR A 282 -7.50 11.23 12.86
CA THR A 282 -6.99 12.06 13.95
C THR A 282 -5.88 11.37 14.71
N THR A 283 -5.14 12.15 15.50
CA THR A 283 -4.09 11.63 16.39
C THR A 283 -4.66 10.80 17.54
N ASP A 284 -5.88 11.08 17.98
CA ASP A 284 -6.55 10.24 18.99
C ASP A 284 -6.95 8.90 18.38
N ASP A 285 -7.49 8.89 17.15
CA ASP A 285 -7.77 7.65 16.42
C ASP A 285 -6.49 6.83 16.18
N LEU A 286 -5.35 7.48 15.90
CA LEU A 286 -4.06 6.81 15.74
C LEU A 286 -3.65 6.00 16.96
N PHE A 287 -3.74 6.57 18.16
CA PHE A 287 -3.40 5.86 19.38
C PHE A 287 -4.46 4.81 19.76
N ALA A 288 -5.74 5.13 19.58
CA ALA A 288 -6.83 4.19 19.81
C ALA A 288 -6.72 2.95 18.92
N ALA A 289 -6.42 3.14 17.63
CA ALA A 289 -6.22 2.05 16.67
C ALA A 289 -5.06 1.13 17.10
N VAL A 290 -3.95 1.69 17.58
CA VAL A 290 -2.82 0.90 18.09
C VAL A 290 -3.21 0.09 19.31
N GLU A 291 -3.87 0.73 20.28
CA GLU A 291 -4.30 0.05 21.50
C GLU A 291 -5.24 -1.13 21.17
N THR A 292 -6.12 -0.91 20.21
CA THR A 292 -7.06 -1.90 19.67
C THR A 292 -6.32 -3.05 19.00
N LEU A 293 -5.53 -2.76 17.96
CA LEU A 293 -4.87 -3.78 17.14
C LEU A 293 -3.87 -4.61 17.93
N ALA A 294 -3.24 -4.05 18.98
CA ALA A 294 -2.34 -4.78 19.87
C ALA A 294 -3.06 -5.83 20.75
N ARG A 295 -4.38 -5.70 20.95
CA ARG A 295 -5.17 -6.54 21.87
C ARG A 295 -6.10 -7.52 21.16
N LEU A 296 -6.44 -7.26 19.91
CA LEU A 296 -7.38 -8.09 19.17
C LEU A 296 -6.79 -9.44 18.79
N ARG A 297 -7.62 -10.48 18.94
CA ARG A 297 -7.38 -11.76 18.28
C ARG A 297 -7.90 -11.70 16.84
N PRO A 298 -7.36 -12.50 15.91
CA PRO A 298 -7.94 -12.62 14.58
C PRO A 298 -9.43 -12.98 14.64
N PHE A 299 -10.28 -12.26 13.90
CA PHE A 299 -11.72 -12.48 13.86
C PHE A 299 -12.28 -12.28 12.44
N TYR A 300 -13.41 -12.92 12.14
CA TYR A 300 -14.09 -12.88 10.85
C TYR A 300 -15.46 -12.21 10.97
N GLY A 301 -15.97 -11.64 9.87
CA GLY A 301 -17.24 -10.89 9.84
C GLY A 301 -17.10 -9.40 10.17
N ASP A 302 -18.14 -8.62 9.89
CA ASP A 302 -18.16 -7.15 10.01
C ASP A 302 -19.36 -6.64 10.80
N LYS A 303 -20.02 -7.53 11.55
CA LYS A 303 -21.23 -7.24 12.31
C LYS A 303 -20.97 -7.20 13.81
N LEU A 304 -21.44 -6.13 14.47
CA LEU A 304 -21.25 -5.89 15.89
C LEU A 304 -22.50 -6.27 16.69
N SER A 305 -22.32 -7.00 17.78
CA SER A 305 -23.34 -7.12 18.82
C SER A 305 -23.08 -6.11 19.92
N ILE A 306 -24.09 -5.36 20.33
CA ILE A 306 -23.96 -4.33 21.36
C ILE A 306 -24.74 -4.79 22.60
N MET A 307 -24.08 -4.74 23.75
CA MET A 307 -24.64 -5.00 25.06
C MET A 307 -24.51 -3.73 25.90
N THR A 308 -25.59 -3.27 26.51
CA THR A 308 -25.61 -2.05 27.33
C THR A 308 -26.46 -2.22 28.58
N ASN A 309 -26.15 -1.50 29.66
CA ASN A 309 -27.04 -1.39 30.84
C ASN A 309 -27.94 -0.14 30.80
N GLY A 310 -27.92 0.61 29.70
CA GLY A 310 -28.83 1.71 29.44
C GLY A 310 -29.02 1.96 27.94
N GLY A 311 -30.27 1.95 27.48
CA GLY A 311 -30.62 2.04 26.06
C GLY A 311 -30.05 3.25 25.32
N GLY A 312 -29.96 4.41 25.95
CA GLY A 312 -29.44 5.64 25.30
C GLY A 312 -28.01 5.48 24.75
N ALA A 313 -27.12 4.86 25.52
CA ALA A 313 -25.75 4.62 25.08
C ALA A 313 -25.66 3.57 23.95
N GLY A 314 -26.56 2.57 23.98
CA GLY A 314 -26.69 1.59 22.90
C GLY A 314 -27.16 2.21 21.57
N VAL A 315 -28.06 3.19 21.64
CA VAL A 315 -28.50 3.96 20.47
C VAL A 315 -27.36 4.79 19.91
N MET A 316 -26.61 5.52 20.76
CA MET A 316 -25.45 6.31 20.31
C MET A 316 -24.38 5.44 19.62
N ALA A 317 -24.08 4.26 20.18
CA ALA A 317 -23.18 3.30 19.55
C ALA A 317 -23.70 2.82 18.19
N THR A 318 -25.02 2.59 18.08
CA THR A 318 -25.66 2.16 16.83
C THR A 318 -25.59 3.24 15.77
N ASP A 319 -25.89 4.49 16.13
CA ASP A 319 -25.82 5.63 15.22
C ASP A 319 -24.40 5.81 14.69
N ALA A 320 -23.40 5.80 15.58
CA ALA A 320 -21.99 5.89 15.19
C ALA A 320 -21.59 4.74 14.26
N LEU A 321 -21.97 3.51 14.57
CA LEU A 321 -21.66 2.34 13.75
C LEU A 321 -22.28 2.43 12.35
N VAL A 322 -23.58 2.77 12.26
CA VAL A 322 -24.35 2.70 11.00
C VAL A 322 -24.04 3.89 10.09
N LEU A 323 -23.85 5.10 10.65
CA LEU A 323 -23.47 6.29 9.87
C LEU A 323 -22.13 6.10 9.16
N ASP A 324 -21.21 5.37 9.78
CA ASP A 324 -19.89 5.02 9.22
C ASP A 324 -19.93 3.73 8.37
N GLY A 325 -21.12 3.22 8.04
CA GLY A 325 -21.32 2.07 7.13
C GLY A 325 -21.18 0.69 7.78
N GLY A 326 -21.08 0.63 9.09
CA GLY A 326 -21.10 -0.59 9.89
C GLY A 326 -22.47 -1.26 9.96
N LYS A 327 -22.50 -2.47 10.53
CA LYS A 327 -23.72 -3.29 10.63
C LYS A 327 -23.84 -3.92 12.01
N LEU A 328 -25.07 -3.95 12.53
CA LEU A 328 -25.40 -4.75 13.70
C LEU A 328 -25.56 -6.24 13.32
N ALA A 329 -25.20 -7.14 14.23
CA ALA A 329 -25.48 -8.57 14.08
C ALA A 329 -26.98 -8.85 14.23
N HIS A 330 -27.49 -9.78 13.41
CA HIS A 330 -28.84 -10.31 13.56
C HIS A 330 -28.79 -11.53 14.48
N LEU A 331 -29.23 -11.33 15.73
CA LEU A 331 -29.23 -12.40 16.73
C LEU A 331 -30.07 -13.58 16.25
N THR A 332 -29.58 -14.80 16.45
CA THR A 332 -30.34 -16.02 16.09
C THR A 332 -31.47 -16.30 17.09
N ASP A 333 -32.42 -17.16 16.72
CA ASP A 333 -33.47 -17.63 17.65
C ASP A 333 -32.87 -18.34 18.87
N LYS A 334 -31.77 -19.08 18.68
CA LYS A 334 -31.04 -19.72 19.79
C LYS A 334 -30.50 -18.68 20.77
N THR A 335 -29.87 -17.61 20.26
CA THR A 335 -29.34 -16.52 21.07
C THR A 335 -30.46 -15.79 21.80
N ARG A 336 -31.57 -15.49 21.12
CA ARG A 336 -32.76 -14.88 21.74
C ARG A 336 -33.30 -15.72 22.90
N ALA A 337 -33.42 -17.04 22.73
CA ALA A 337 -33.89 -17.94 23.78
C ALA A 337 -32.93 -17.99 24.99
N ALA A 338 -31.61 -17.91 24.76
CA ALA A 338 -30.63 -17.82 25.85
C ALA A 338 -30.77 -16.49 26.62
N LEU A 339 -31.02 -15.39 25.91
CA LEU A 339 -31.28 -14.08 26.52
C LEU A 339 -32.60 -14.07 27.32
N ASP A 340 -33.64 -14.77 26.85
CA ASP A 340 -34.93 -14.87 27.57
C ASP A 340 -34.81 -15.50 28.95
N ALA A 341 -33.86 -16.42 29.14
CA ALA A 341 -33.63 -17.06 30.42
C ALA A 341 -33.00 -16.12 31.48
N VAL A 342 -32.44 -14.99 31.05
CA VAL A 342 -31.60 -14.11 31.88
C VAL A 342 -32.16 -12.69 31.97
N LEU A 343 -32.82 -12.20 30.93
CA LEU A 343 -33.32 -10.83 30.84
C LEU A 343 -34.78 -10.71 31.29
N PRO A 344 -35.15 -9.67 32.07
CA PRO A 344 -36.54 -9.36 32.38
C PRO A 344 -37.43 -9.28 31.13
N THR A 345 -38.69 -9.71 31.23
CA THR A 345 -39.66 -9.67 30.12
C THR A 345 -39.95 -8.26 29.60
N THR A 346 -39.60 -7.23 30.36
CA THR A 346 -39.77 -5.82 30.01
C THR A 346 -38.73 -5.26 29.04
N LEU A 347 -37.61 -5.96 28.81
CA LEU A 347 -36.50 -5.47 27.97
C LEU A 347 -36.53 -6.04 26.54
N GLY A 348 -35.86 -5.38 25.59
CA GLY A 348 -35.76 -5.87 24.21
C GLY A 348 -34.81 -7.07 24.07
N ARG A 349 -35.06 -7.94 23.08
CA ARG A 349 -34.16 -9.06 22.68
C ARG A 349 -33.52 -8.82 21.31
N VAL A 350 -33.56 -7.57 20.86
CA VAL A 350 -32.96 -7.14 19.61
C VAL A 350 -31.59 -6.53 19.91
N ASN A 351 -30.72 -6.46 18.92
CA ASN A 351 -29.44 -5.78 19.03
C ASN A 351 -29.66 -4.27 18.77
N PRO A 352 -29.26 -3.33 19.67
CA PRO A 352 -28.55 -3.52 20.95
C PRO A 352 -29.35 -4.19 22.08
N VAL A 353 -28.70 -5.10 22.80
CA VAL A 353 -29.26 -5.78 23.97
C VAL A 353 -29.10 -4.91 25.22
N ASP A 354 -30.20 -4.33 25.70
CA ASP A 354 -30.26 -3.62 26.98
C ASP A 354 -30.52 -4.63 28.12
N ILE A 355 -29.60 -4.69 29.08
CA ILE A 355 -29.68 -5.57 30.24
C ILE A 355 -30.31 -4.90 31.47
N GLY A 356 -30.62 -3.61 31.40
CA GLY A 356 -31.19 -2.81 32.49
C GLY A 356 -30.14 -2.26 33.47
N GLY A 357 -30.42 -1.10 34.06
CA GLY A 357 -29.52 -0.42 34.99
C GLY A 357 -29.39 -1.09 36.37
N ASP A 358 -30.27 -2.04 36.68
CA ASP A 358 -30.29 -2.87 37.88
C ASP A 358 -29.53 -4.20 37.71
N ALA A 359 -28.91 -4.44 36.56
CA ALA A 359 -28.23 -5.69 36.25
C ALA A 359 -27.16 -6.06 37.28
N ASP A 360 -27.22 -7.28 37.79
CA ASP A 360 -26.18 -7.89 38.62
C ASP A 360 -25.08 -8.53 37.74
N LEU A 361 -23.97 -8.93 38.36
CA LEU A 361 -22.84 -9.52 37.63
C LEU A 361 -23.26 -10.77 36.82
N ALA A 362 -24.17 -11.59 37.34
CA ALA A 362 -24.65 -12.78 36.65
C ALA A 362 -25.37 -12.44 35.33
N ARG A 363 -26.19 -11.39 35.32
CA ARG A 363 -26.83 -10.87 34.10
C ARG A 363 -25.79 -10.36 33.09
N TYR A 364 -24.75 -9.65 33.54
CA TYR A 364 -23.65 -9.21 32.67
C TYR A 364 -22.93 -10.40 32.02
N THR A 365 -22.51 -11.38 32.83
CA THR A 365 -21.71 -12.53 32.36
C THR A 365 -22.50 -13.41 31.39
N ALA A 366 -23.74 -13.76 31.72
CA ALA A 366 -24.55 -14.65 30.89
C ALA A 366 -24.98 -13.98 29.57
N THR A 367 -25.25 -12.67 29.57
CA THR A 367 -25.54 -11.93 28.33
C THR A 367 -24.32 -11.87 27.42
N LEU A 368 -23.13 -11.57 27.98
CA LEU A 368 -21.90 -11.51 27.21
C LEU A 368 -21.56 -12.87 26.56
N GLU A 369 -21.73 -13.96 27.31
CA GLU A 369 -21.53 -15.32 26.83
C GLU A 369 -22.48 -15.64 25.67
N ALA A 370 -23.78 -15.40 25.83
CA ALA A 370 -24.78 -15.63 24.78
C ALA A 370 -24.46 -14.86 23.47
N LEU A 371 -24.02 -13.61 23.57
CA LEU A 371 -23.64 -12.81 22.40
C LEU A 371 -22.34 -13.28 21.75
N CYS A 372 -21.38 -13.76 22.54
CA CYS A 372 -20.13 -14.32 22.01
C CYS A 372 -20.34 -15.67 21.31
N GLU A 373 -21.35 -16.44 21.68
CA GLU A 373 -21.72 -17.68 21.00
C GLU A 373 -22.53 -17.49 19.71
N ASP A 374 -23.06 -16.29 19.47
CA ASP A 374 -23.88 -16.01 18.29
C ASP A 374 -23.04 -16.05 16.99
N PRO A 375 -23.46 -16.83 15.97
CA PRO A 375 -22.66 -17.03 14.77
C PRO A 375 -22.62 -15.80 13.85
N ASP A 376 -23.62 -14.91 13.90
CA ASP A 376 -23.64 -13.67 13.08
C ASP A 376 -22.81 -12.55 13.73
N THR A 377 -22.43 -12.73 14.99
CA THR A 377 -21.62 -11.77 15.76
C THR A 377 -20.12 -11.92 15.46
N ALA A 378 -19.51 -10.86 14.93
CA ALA A 378 -18.06 -10.80 14.71
C ALA A 378 -17.29 -10.40 15.98
N ALA A 379 -17.83 -9.43 16.72
CA ALA A 379 -17.34 -8.95 18.00
C ALA A 379 -18.50 -8.43 18.85
N VAL A 380 -18.26 -8.28 20.16
CA VAL A 380 -19.22 -7.68 21.10
C VAL A 380 -18.69 -6.34 21.58
N LEU A 381 -19.52 -5.30 21.57
CA LEU A 381 -19.29 -4.05 22.27
C LEU A 381 -20.12 -4.03 23.55
N PHE A 382 -19.43 -4.05 24.68
CA PHE A 382 -19.99 -3.93 26.01
C PHE A 382 -19.93 -2.47 26.47
N ILE A 383 -21.08 -1.88 26.82
CA ILE A 383 -21.21 -0.49 27.27
C ILE A 383 -21.79 -0.47 28.68
N GLN A 384 -21.15 0.27 29.58
CA GLN A 384 -21.59 0.39 30.96
C GLN A 384 -21.63 1.85 31.41
N ALA A 385 -22.80 2.28 31.86
CA ALA A 385 -23.00 3.51 32.62
C ALA A 385 -22.97 3.19 34.13
N PRO A 386 -22.26 3.97 34.97
CA PRO A 386 -22.16 3.72 36.40
C PRO A 386 -23.53 3.81 37.06
N THR A 387 -23.85 2.83 37.91
CA THR A 387 -25.07 2.83 38.73
C THR A 387 -24.73 2.58 40.20
N ALA A 388 -25.61 2.98 41.11
CA ALA A 388 -25.45 2.70 42.55
C ALA A 388 -25.64 1.21 42.90
N VAL A 389 -26.30 0.45 42.01
CA VAL A 389 -26.63 -0.97 42.21
C VAL A 389 -25.41 -1.86 41.99
N MET A 390 -24.63 -1.58 40.93
CA MET A 390 -23.41 -2.31 40.61
C MET A 390 -22.28 -1.34 40.25
N PRO A 391 -21.27 -1.18 41.13
CA PRO A 391 -20.08 -0.39 40.83
C PRO A 391 -19.32 -0.89 39.60
N SER A 392 -18.89 0.03 38.73
CA SER A 392 -18.19 -0.32 37.48
C SER A 392 -16.95 -1.17 37.69
N LEU A 393 -16.22 -0.96 38.80
CA LEU A 393 -15.03 -1.73 39.13
C LEU A 393 -15.34 -3.20 39.43
N ASP A 394 -16.44 -3.48 40.12
CA ASP A 394 -16.84 -4.85 40.46
C ASP A 394 -17.27 -5.60 39.21
N VAL A 395 -17.99 -4.93 38.29
CA VAL A 395 -18.33 -5.48 36.97
C VAL A 395 -17.06 -5.75 36.17
N ALA A 396 -16.10 -4.82 36.13
CA ALA A 396 -14.84 -5.00 35.40
C ALA A 396 -14.02 -6.18 35.93
N ASN A 397 -13.88 -6.30 37.26
CA ASN A 397 -13.19 -7.42 37.89
C ASN A 397 -13.89 -8.75 37.62
N GLY A 398 -15.22 -8.78 37.73
CA GLY A 398 -16.01 -9.98 37.47
C GLY A 398 -15.90 -10.46 36.02
N LEU A 399 -15.96 -9.52 35.06
CA LEU A 399 -15.81 -9.82 33.65
C LEU A 399 -14.37 -10.23 33.29
N ALA A 400 -13.36 -9.56 33.86
CA ALA A 400 -11.94 -9.90 33.64
C ALA A 400 -11.54 -11.27 34.22
N ALA A 401 -12.25 -11.73 35.25
CA ALA A 401 -12.05 -13.05 35.85
C ALA A 401 -12.64 -14.21 35.03
N LEU A 402 -13.49 -13.92 34.03
CA LEU A 402 -14.05 -14.95 33.16
C LEU A 402 -12.98 -15.57 32.25
N PRO A 403 -13.17 -16.84 31.82
CA PRO A 403 -12.42 -17.39 30.71
C PRO A 403 -12.48 -16.46 29.49
N LYS A 404 -11.38 -16.39 28.72
CA LYS A 404 -11.35 -15.54 27.53
C LYS A 404 -12.52 -15.89 26.58
N PRO A 405 -13.40 -14.93 26.23
CA PRO A 405 -14.55 -15.20 25.39
C PRO A 405 -14.16 -15.77 24.03
N SER A 406 -15.08 -16.41 23.31
CA SER A 406 -14.83 -16.93 21.96
C SER A 406 -14.65 -15.83 20.91
N LYS A 407 -15.22 -14.63 21.14
CA LYS A 407 -15.14 -13.45 20.27
C LYS A 407 -14.33 -12.34 20.92
N ASN A 408 -13.89 -11.36 20.13
CA ASN A 408 -13.30 -10.14 20.71
C ASN A 408 -14.39 -9.31 21.39
N VAL A 409 -14.03 -8.75 22.55
CA VAL A 409 -14.91 -7.88 23.35
C VAL A 409 -14.27 -6.50 23.42
N PHE A 410 -14.99 -5.51 22.94
CA PHE A 410 -14.70 -4.09 23.09
C PHE A 410 -15.47 -3.59 24.30
N THR A 411 -14.88 -2.74 25.13
CA THR A 411 -15.54 -2.21 26.33
C THR A 411 -15.63 -0.70 26.29
N CYS A 412 -16.75 -0.14 26.72
CA CYS A 412 -16.99 1.29 26.84
C CYS A 412 -17.52 1.58 28.24
N TRP A 413 -16.73 2.28 29.04
CA TRP A 413 -17.10 2.65 30.41
C TRP A 413 -17.35 4.14 30.47
N LEU A 414 -18.62 4.54 30.64
CA LEU A 414 -19.02 5.94 30.60
C LEU A 414 -18.64 6.65 31.90
N GLY A 415 -18.00 7.81 31.77
CA GLY A 415 -17.64 8.67 32.90
C GLY A 415 -16.14 8.78 33.15
N GLY A 416 -15.80 9.57 34.18
CA GLY A 416 -14.43 9.93 34.55
C GLY A 416 -13.82 8.97 35.58
N GLU A 417 -13.69 9.42 36.82
CA GLU A 417 -12.86 8.80 37.86
C GLU A 417 -13.18 7.33 38.16
N THR A 418 -14.45 6.99 38.39
CA THR A 418 -14.86 5.61 38.74
C THR A 418 -14.73 4.65 37.55
N ALA A 419 -15.11 5.13 36.36
CA ALA A 419 -14.99 4.39 35.12
C ALA A 419 -13.53 4.17 34.70
N GLU A 420 -12.60 5.09 35.05
CA GLU A 420 -11.17 4.93 34.72
C GLU A 420 -10.55 3.72 35.43
N ARG A 421 -10.98 3.42 36.65
CA ARG A 421 -10.53 2.22 37.37
C ARG A 421 -10.98 0.95 36.65
N ALA A 422 -12.22 0.93 36.15
CA ALA A 422 -12.76 -0.18 35.36
C ALA A 422 -12.03 -0.33 34.01
N ARG A 423 -11.76 0.78 33.31
CA ARG A 423 -10.96 0.79 32.07
C ARG A 423 -9.57 0.21 32.30
N ARG A 424 -8.89 0.57 33.40
CA ARG A 424 -7.58 0.02 33.74
C ARG A 424 -7.60 -1.50 33.89
N VAL A 425 -8.56 -2.05 34.63
CA VAL A 425 -8.74 -3.50 34.78
C VAL A 425 -8.96 -4.18 33.43
N CYS A 426 -9.81 -3.63 32.57
CA CYS A 426 -10.03 -4.17 31.22
C CYS A 426 -8.77 -4.10 30.35
N ARG A 427 -7.98 -3.02 30.41
CA ARG A 427 -6.70 -2.91 29.68
C ARG A 427 -5.70 -3.97 30.13
N GLU A 428 -5.59 -4.22 31.43
CA GLU A 428 -4.73 -5.24 32.02
C GLU A 428 -5.20 -6.67 31.64
N ALA A 429 -6.51 -6.88 31.52
CA ALA A 429 -7.10 -8.11 31.00
C ALA A 429 -6.94 -8.29 29.47
N GLY A 430 -6.42 -7.27 28.78
CA GLY A 430 -6.18 -7.28 27.34
C GLY A 430 -7.41 -6.97 26.49
N TRP A 431 -8.42 -6.28 27.03
CA TRP A 431 -9.59 -5.84 26.28
C TRP A 431 -9.43 -4.39 25.80
N PRO A 432 -9.70 -4.08 24.52
CA PRO A 432 -9.80 -2.69 24.07
C PRO A 432 -10.88 -1.96 24.85
N THR A 433 -10.56 -0.78 25.39
CA THR A 433 -11.45 -0.04 26.28
C THR A 433 -11.55 1.43 25.90
N TYR A 434 -12.75 2.00 26.01
CA TYR A 434 -13.06 3.36 25.58
C TYR A 434 -13.92 4.08 26.62
N ASP A 435 -13.96 5.40 26.49
CA ASP A 435 -14.74 6.32 27.32
C ASP A 435 -16.07 6.72 26.68
N THR A 436 -16.22 6.53 25.36
CA THR A 436 -17.41 6.90 24.60
C THR A 436 -17.88 5.80 23.64
N PRO A 437 -19.20 5.66 23.42
CA PRO A 437 -19.75 4.67 22.49
C PRO A 437 -19.26 4.85 21.05
N GLU A 438 -19.09 6.10 20.62
CA GLU A 438 -18.66 6.48 19.27
C GLU A 438 -17.21 6.04 19.00
N ASN A 439 -16.30 6.26 19.95
CA ASN A 439 -14.91 5.81 19.82
C ASN A 439 -14.84 4.28 19.77
N ALA A 440 -15.64 3.60 20.58
CA ALA A 440 -15.67 2.13 20.60
C ALA A 440 -16.22 1.54 19.29
N ALA A 441 -17.29 2.13 18.74
CA ALA A 441 -17.85 1.74 17.45
C ALA A 441 -16.85 2.00 16.30
N ARG A 442 -16.18 3.17 16.32
CA ARG A 442 -15.16 3.52 15.34
C ARG A 442 -13.98 2.56 15.38
N ALA A 443 -13.46 2.24 16.56
CA ALA A 443 -12.34 1.30 16.70
C ALA A 443 -12.69 -0.11 16.21
N PHE A 444 -13.94 -0.55 16.36
CA PHE A 444 -14.41 -1.79 15.72
C PHE A 444 -14.36 -1.70 14.19
N LEU A 445 -14.84 -0.60 13.61
CA LEU A 445 -14.79 -0.39 12.16
C LEU A 445 -13.37 -0.29 11.62
N GLU A 446 -12.47 0.38 12.34
CA GLU A 446 -11.04 0.44 12.03
C GLU A 446 -10.42 -0.96 12.04
N ALA A 447 -10.74 -1.79 13.02
CA ALA A 447 -10.29 -3.18 13.06
C ALA A 447 -10.82 -4.02 11.88
N VAL A 448 -12.10 -3.82 11.50
CA VAL A 448 -12.70 -4.46 10.31
C VAL A 448 -12.00 -4.00 9.04
N ASN A 449 -11.74 -2.69 8.89
CA ASN A 449 -11.07 -2.10 7.75
C ASN A 449 -9.61 -2.55 7.65
N TYR A 450 -8.89 -2.59 8.77
CA TYR A 450 -7.53 -3.13 8.81
C TYR A 450 -7.51 -4.58 8.34
N ARG A 451 -8.42 -5.42 8.84
CA ARG A 451 -8.52 -6.81 8.37
C ARG A 451 -8.83 -6.89 6.88
N ARG A 452 -9.77 -6.10 6.35
CA ARG A 452 -10.08 -6.06 4.91
C ARG A 452 -8.84 -5.66 4.11
N ASN A 453 -8.10 -4.64 4.55
CA ASN A 453 -6.86 -4.21 3.91
C ASN A 453 -5.78 -5.30 3.95
N GLN A 454 -5.67 -6.03 5.07
CA GLN A 454 -4.80 -7.19 5.20
C GLN A 454 -5.22 -8.32 4.24
N SER A 455 -6.52 -8.58 4.10
CA SER A 455 -7.02 -9.51 3.07
C SER A 455 -6.62 -9.04 1.68
N LEU A 456 -6.83 -7.76 1.32
CA LEU A 456 -6.44 -7.17 0.02
C LEU A 456 -4.93 -7.20 -0.24
N LEU A 457 -4.11 -7.04 0.79
CA LEU A 457 -2.66 -7.20 0.74
C LEU A 457 -2.27 -8.64 0.40
N MET A 458 -3.04 -9.58 0.95
CA MET A 458 -2.93 -11.02 0.75
C MET A 458 -3.77 -11.54 -0.43
N GLU A 459 -4.41 -10.66 -1.21
CA GLU A 459 -5.13 -11.09 -2.41
C GLU A 459 -4.14 -11.49 -3.49
N THR A 460 -4.43 -12.62 -4.12
CA THR A 460 -3.60 -13.27 -5.13
C THR A 460 -4.07 -12.85 -6.55
N PRO A 461 -3.42 -11.89 -7.24
CA PRO A 461 -3.88 -11.42 -8.55
C PRO A 461 -3.58 -12.35 -9.72
N PRO A 462 -4.61 -12.95 -10.38
CA PRO A 462 -4.46 -13.38 -11.76
C PRO A 462 -4.04 -12.19 -12.63
N SER A 463 -2.93 -12.34 -13.34
CA SER A 463 -2.51 -11.35 -14.34
C SER A 463 -3.46 -11.32 -15.55
N ILE A 464 -4.13 -12.45 -15.83
CA ILE A 464 -4.94 -12.65 -17.05
C ILE A 464 -6.10 -13.61 -16.71
N PRO A 465 -7.38 -13.21 -16.90
CA PRO A 465 -8.51 -14.14 -16.80
C PRO A 465 -8.35 -15.34 -17.74
N PRO A 466 -8.75 -16.57 -17.34
CA PRO A 466 -8.70 -17.73 -18.24
C PRO A 466 -9.42 -17.44 -19.57
N GLY A 467 -8.74 -17.67 -20.70
CA GLY A 467 -9.29 -17.40 -22.04
C GLY A 467 -9.16 -15.96 -22.55
N PHE A 468 -8.54 -15.06 -21.78
CA PHE A 468 -8.22 -13.71 -22.23
C PHE A 468 -6.84 -13.66 -22.90
N ALA A 469 -6.77 -13.26 -24.17
CA ALA A 469 -5.53 -13.05 -24.91
C ALA A 469 -5.60 -11.71 -25.64
N PRO A 470 -4.98 -10.63 -25.11
CA PRO A 470 -5.02 -9.33 -25.75
C PRO A 470 -4.16 -9.29 -27.02
N ASP A 471 -4.61 -8.55 -28.04
CA ASP A 471 -3.81 -8.25 -29.23
C ASP A 471 -2.97 -6.98 -29.00
N VAL A 472 -1.93 -7.13 -28.15
CA VAL A 472 -1.05 -6.02 -27.75
C VAL A 472 -0.33 -5.40 -28.95
N ALA A 473 0.04 -6.22 -29.94
CA ALA A 473 0.74 -5.78 -31.15
C ALA A 473 -0.13 -4.81 -31.96
N ARG A 474 -1.42 -5.14 -32.15
CA ARG A 474 -2.36 -4.25 -32.84
C ARG A 474 -2.56 -2.93 -32.09
N VAL A 475 -2.67 -2.97 -30.77
CA VAL A 475 -2.80 -1.75 -29.96
C VAL A 475 -1.57 -0.86 -30.08
N ARG A 476 -0.36 -1.43 -29.95
CA ARG A 476 0.89 -0.67 -30.11
C ARG A 476 0.99 -0.03 -31.48
N ALA A 477 0.66 -0.75 -32.56
CA ALA A 477 0.66 -0.18 -33.91
C ALA A 477 -0.29 1.03 -34.05
N MET A 478 -1.49 0.99 -33.42
CA MET A 478 -2.41 2.14 -33.43
C MET A 478 -1.84 3.34 -32.67
N VAL A 479 -1.22 3.09 -31.51
CA VAL A 479 -0.64 4.15 -30.66
C VAL A 479 0.60 4.75 -31.30
N GLU A 480 1.50 3.93 -31.83
CA GLU A 480 2.70 4.36 -32.56
C GLU A 480 2.34 5.18 -33.79
N ARG A 481 1.32 4.78 -34.56
CA ARG A 481 0.82 5.57 -35.69
C ARG A 481 0.32 6.95 -35.25
N ALA A 482 -0.50 7.00 -34.20
CA ALA A 482 -1.03 8.27 -33.70
C ALA A 482 0.08 9.22 -33.23
N MET A 483 1.06 8.70 -32.47
CA MET A 483 2.20 9.49 -32.03
C MET A 483 3.13 9.90 -33.18
N GLY A 484 3.34 9.02 -34.17
CA GLY A 484 4.12 9.31 -35.38
C GLY A 484 3.49 10.41 -36.25
N GLU A 485 2.17 10.54 -36.21
CA GLU A 485 1.40 11.64 -36.82
C GLU A 485 1.35 12.91 -35.95
N GLY A 486 2.02 12.92 -34.78
CA GLY A 486 2.02 14.05 -33.84
C GLY A 486 0.71 14.22 -33.07
N ARG A 487 -0.16 13.20 -33.05
CA ARG A 487 -1.44 13.23 -32.32
C ARG A 487 -1.27 12.72 -30.89
N ALA A 488 -1.82 13.47 -29.93
CA ALA A 488 -1.94 13.05 -28.53
C ALA A 488 -3.27 12.34 -28.22
N LEU A 489 -4.21 12.31 -29.17
CA LEU A 489 -5.55 11.75 -29.01
C LEU A 489 -5.81 10.69 -30.08
N LEU A 490 -6.25 9.51 -29.66
CA LEU A 490 -6.77 8.51 -30.60
C LEU A 490 -8.13 8.95 -31.13
N THR A 491 -8.37 8.66 -32.41
CA THR A 491 -9.72 8.82 -32.98
C THR A 491 -10.69 7.83 -32.31
N GLU A 492 -11.98 8.13 -32.32
CA GLU A 492 -12.98 7.25 -31.72
C GLU A 492 -12.94 5.79 -32.23
N PRO A 493 -12.74 5.52 -33.55
CA PRO A 493 -12.58 4.15 -34.05
C PRO A 493 -11.29 3.48 -33.54
N GLU A 494 -10.18 4.22 -33.44
CA GLU A 494 -8.93 3.71 -32.85
C GLU A 494 -9.14 3.38 -31.37
N ALA A 495 -9.76 4.27 -30.60
CA ALA A 495 -10.03 4.05 -29.18
C ALA A 495 -10.90 2.81 -28.94
N LYS A 496 -11.98 2.64 -29.71
CA LYS A 496 -12.82 1.42 -29.67
C LYS A 496 -12.08 0.18 -30.15
N GLY A 497 -11.21 0.32 -31.16
CA GLY A 497 -10.31 -0.74 -31.61
C GLY A 497 -9.35 -1.23 -30.52
N VAL A 498 -8.83 -0.31 -29.70
CA VAL A 498 -8.00 -0.63 -28.53
C VAL A 498 -8.80 -1.41 -27.49
N LEU A 499 -10.00 -0.95 -27.14
CA LEU A 499 -10.88 -1.65 -26.19
C LEU A 499 -11.25 -3.06 -26.67
N ALA A 500 -11.63 -3.19 -27.95
CA ALA A 500 -11.98 -4.47 -28.57
C ALA A 500 -10.78 -5.44 -28.62
N ALA A 501 -9.56 -4.95 -28.87
CA ALA A 501 -8.34 -5.77 -28.83
C ALA A 501 -8.03 -6.31 -27.42
N TYR A 502 -8.57 -5.69 -26.38
CA TYR A 502 -8.56 -6.16 -24.99
C TYR A 502 -9.89 -6.82 -24.59
N GLY A 503 -10.73 -7.22 -25.55
CA GLY A 503 -11.97 -7.96 -25.30
C GLY A 503 -13.01 -7.20 -24.48
N ILE A 504 -12.96 -5.86 -24.48
CA ILE A 504 -13.99 -5.01 -23.88
C ILE A 504 -15.04 -4.74 -24.98
N PRO A 505 -16.30 -5.15 -24.80
CA PRO A 505 -17.34 -4.93 -25.81
C PRO A 505 -17.55 -3.44 -26.07
N VAL A 506 -17.56 -3.06 -27.34
CA VAL A 506 -17.81 -1.70 -27.81
C VAL A 506 -19.03 -1.68 -28.71
N VAL A 507 -19.78 -0.58 -28.69
CA VAL A 507 -20.88 -0.38 -29.62
C VAL A 507 -20.37 -0.43 -31.06
N GLU A 508 -21.08 -1.15 -31.94
CA GLU A 508 -20.77 -1.19 -33.36
C GLU A 508 -20.69 0.23 -33.92
N THR A 509 -19.53 0.57 -34.47
CA THR A 509 -19.19 1.93 -34.90
C THR A 509 -18.58 1.89 -36.28
N LEU A 510 -19.27 2.46 -37.27
CA LEU A 510 -18.77 2.60 -38.63
C LEU A 510 -18.45 4.07 -38.92
N VAL A 511 -17.42 4.29 -39.74
CA VAL A 511 -16.94 5.64 -40.08
C VAL A 511 -17.41 6.01 -41.48
N ALA A 512 -18.14 7.11 -41.57
CA ALA A 512 -18.49 7.76 -42.81
C ALA A 512 -17.60 8.98 -43.04
N THR A 513 -17.12 9.17 -44.26
CA THR A 513 -16.39 10.38 -44.69
C THR A 513 -17.33 11.42 -45.28
N THR A 514 -18.52 11.01 -45.73
CA THR A 514 -19.55 11.88 -46.30
C THR A 514 -20.92 11.64 -45.64
N PRO A 515 -21.85 12.63 -45.68
CA PRO A 515 -23.22 12.43 -45.23
C PRO A 515 -23.94 11.28 -45.95
N GLU A 516 -23.70 11.11 -47.24
CA GLU A 516 -24.30 10.05 -48.07
C GLU A 516 -23.87 8.67 -47.55
N GLN A 517 -22.57 8.50 -47.31
CA GLN A 517 -22.02 7.29 -46.74
C GLN A 517 -22.56 7.02 -45.32
N ALA A 518 -22.87 8.08 -44.54
CA ALA A 518 -23.48 7.92 -43.22
C ALA A 518 -24.89 7.31 -43.31
N GLY A 519 -25.67 7.67 -44.33
CA GLY A 519 -26.98 7.07 -44.61
C GLY A 519 -26.88 5.60 -45.00
N GLU A 520 -25.96 5.25 -45.91
CA GLU A 520 -25.73 3.86 -46.34
C GLU A 520 -25.30 2.96 -45.17
N LEU A 521 -24.35 3.43 -44.36
CA LEU A 521 -23.87 2.68 -43.20
C LEU A 521 -24.97 2.54 -42.12
N ALA A 522 -25.80 3.56 -41.91
CA ALA A 522 -26.92 3.49 -40.99
C ALA A 522 -27.92 2.39 -41.37
N GLN A 523 -28.22 2.25 -42.68
CA GLN A 523 -29.10 1.21 -43.18
C GLN A 523 -28.51 -0.20 -42.98
N GLY A 524 -27.19 -0.35 -43.14
CA GLY A 524 -26.50 -1.62 -42.91
C GLY A 524 -26.44 -2.06 -41.45
N ILE A 525 -26.28 -1.11 -40.51
CA ILE A 525 -26.25 -1.38 -39.05
C ILE A 525 -27.66 -1.70 -38.50
N GLY A 526 -28.69 -1.04 -39.03
CA GLY A 526 -30.07 -1.14 -38.55
C GLY A 526 -30.42 -0.12 -37.45
N PHE A 527 -31.70 0.26 -37.41
CA PHE A 527 -32.20 1.39 -36.61
C PHE A 527 -32.71 0.98 -35.21
N PRO A 528 -32.79 1.92 -34.24
CA PRO A 528 -32.27 3.29 -34.30
C PRO A 528 -30.74 3.39 -34.21
N VAL A 529 -30.19 4.43 -34.85
CA VAL A 529 -28.75 4.76 -34.84
C VAL A 529 -28.50 6.15 -34.26
N ALA A 530 -27.23 6.40 -33.90
CA ALA A 530 -26.71 7.71 -33.56
C ALA A 530 -25.67 8.13 -34.60
N VAL A 531 -25.68 9.41 -34.96
CA VAL A 531 -24.65 10.04 -35.82
C VAL A 531 -23.89 11.05 -34.98
N LYS A 532 -22.58 10.85 -34.86
CA LYS A 532 -21.68 11.76 -34.13
C LYS A 532 -20.60 12.31 -35.06
N LEU A 533 -20.21 13.56 -34.85
CA LEU A 533 -19.12 14.22 -35.58
C LEU A 533 -17.76 13.59 -35.22
N ILE A 534 -16.86 13.47 -36.19
CA ILE A 534 -15.44 13.16 -35.96
C ILE A 534 -14.61 14.39 -36.35
N SER A 535 -13.91 14.95 -35.37
CA SER A 535 -13.02 16.09 -35.55
C SER A 535 -11.89 16.04 -34.52
N PRO A 536 -10.61 16.19 -34.93
CA PRO A 536 -9.49 16.31 -33.99
C PRO A 536 -9.52 17.60 -33.17
N ASP A 537 -10.24 18.63 -33.63
CA ASP A 537 -10.23 19.98 -33.04
C ASP A 537 -11.46 20.20 -32.10
N ILE A 538 -12.35 19.21 -31.99
CA ILE A 538 -13.56 19.21 -31.16
C ILE A 538 -13.57 17.96 -30.27
N THR A 539 -13.22 18.14 -29.00
CA THR A 539 -13.15 17.07 -28.00
C THR A 539 -14.52 16.73 -27.42
N HIS A 540 -15.28 17.72 -26.93
CA HIS A 540 -16.64 17.54 -26.42
C HIS A 540 -17.66 17.79 -27.51
N LYS A 541 -18.07 16.71 -28.19
CA LYS A 541 -18.97 16.77 -29.35
C LYS A 541 -20.35 17.30 -28.99
N SER A 542 -20.87 16.93 -27.82
CA SER A 542 -22.19 17.36 -27.35
C SER A 542 -22.29 18.87 -27.20
N ASP A 543 -21.21 19.53 -26.75
CA ASP A 543 -21.16 20.98 -26.49
C ASP A 543 -21.34 21.82 -27.76
N VAL A 544 -20.93 21.27 -28.91
CA VAL A 544 -21.12 21.91 -30.23
C VAL A 544 -22.34 21.37 -30.98
N GLY A 545 -23.19 20.59 -30.31
CA GLY A 545 -24.32 19.89 -30.95
C GLY A 545 -23.89 18.88 -32.01
N GLY A 546 -22.71 18.28 -31.85
CA GLY A 546 -22.09 17.32 -32.75
C GLY A 546 -22.63 15.89 -32.65
N VAL A 547 -23.72 15.67 -31.91
CA VAL A 547 -24.36 14.36 -31.69
C VAL A 547 -25.84 14.46 -32.02
N VAL A 548 -26.36 13.50 -32.78
CA VAL A 548 -27.79 13.30 -33.02
C VAL A 548 -28.12 11.84 -32.72
N LEU A 549 -29.13 11.64 -31.87
CA LEU A 549 -29.60 10.34 -31.41
C LEU A 549 -30.97 10.04 -32.01
N ASN A 550 -31.43 8.79 -31.84
CA ASN A 550 -32.74 8.27 -32.24
C ASN A 550 -33.04 8.46 -33.73
N ILE A 551 -32.05 8.18 -34.58
CA ILE A 551 -32.20 8.24 -36.04
C ILE A 551 -32.83 6.93 -36.50
N GLU A 552 -33.97 7.01 -37.19
CA GLU A 552 -34.80 5.87 -37.58
C GLU A 552 -34.78 5.55 -39.07
N SER A 553 -34.10 6.36 -39.89
CA SER A 553 -33.95 6.12 -41.34
C SER A 553 -32.62 6.61 -41.92
N ALA A 554 -32.28 6.11 -43.11
CA ALA A 554 -31.06 6.49 -43.84
C ALA A 554 -31.07 7.98 -44.21
N GLU A 555 -32.22 8.51 -44.67
CA GLU A 555 -32.43 9.94 -44.91
C GLU A 555 -32.15 10.78 -43.66
N GLN A 556 -32.69 10.38 -42.50
CA GLN A 556 -32.45 11.10 -41.24
C GLN A 556 -30.98 11.05 -40.84
N ALA A 557 -30.26 9.95 -41.09
CA ALA A 557 -28.83 9.84 -40.82
C ALA A 557 -28.00 10.80 -41.68
N ARG A 558 -28.32 10.88 -42.99
CA ARG A 558 -27.69 11.83 -43.91
C ARG A 558 -27.94 13.27 -43.50
N GLU A 559 -29.18 13.59 -43.13
CA GLU A 559 -29.53 14.94 -42.67
C GLU A 559 -28.83 15.29 -41.36
N ALA A 560 -28.81 14.36 -40.40
CA ALA A 560 -28.08 14.52 -39.14
C ALA A 560 -26.60 14.83 -39.38
N ALA A 561 -25.92 14.09 -40.27
CA ALA A 561 -24.52 14.33 -40.64
C ALA A 561 -24.29 15.74 -41.23
N CYS A 562 -25.17 16.21 -42.10
CA CYS A 562 -25.13 17.59 -42.60
C CYS A 562 -25.30 18.62 -41.48
N GLN A 563 -26.29 18.40 -40.59
CA GLN A 563 -26.61 19.31 -39.50
C GLN A 563 -25.50 19.40 -38.45
N VAL A 564 -24.92 18.28 -38.01
CA VAL A 564 -23.85 18.29 -37.00
C VAL A 564 -22.60 18.98 -37.52
N ARG A 565 -22.26 18.81 -38.81
CA ARG A 565 -21.14 19.53 -39.43
C ARG A 565 -21.39 21.03 -39.48
N LYS A 566 -22.61 21.45 -39.85
CA LYS A 566 -22.99 22.86 -39.88
C LYS A 566 -22.92 23.49 -38.48
N ARG A 567 -23.46 22.82 -37.45
CA ARG A 567 -23.41 23.28 -36.06
C ARG A 567 -21.97 23.38 -35.54
N ALA A 568 -21.15 22.37 -35.82
CA ALA A 568 -19.75 22.34 -35.42
C ALA A 568 -18.93 23.49 -36.03
N LEU A 569 -19.07 23.73 -37.34
CA LEU A 569 -18.38 24.83 -38.02
C LEU A 569 -18.93 26.21 -37.65
N ALA A 570 -20.18 26.31 -37.22
CA ALA A 570 -20.72 27.54 -36.66
C ALA A 570 -20.13 27.86 -35.28
N ALA A 571 -19.96 26.83 -34.43
CA ALA A 571 -19.38 26.98 -33.10
C ALA A 571 -17.85 27.14 -33.13
N LYS A 572 -17.16 26.44 -34.03
CA LYS A 572 -15.71 26.50 -34.26
C LYS A 572 -15.41 26.53 -35.78
N PRO A 573 -15.29 27.72 -36.40
CA PRO A 573 -15.09 27.86 -37.84
C PRO A 573 -13.83 27.20 -38.39
N GLU A 574 -12.77 27.14 -37.59
CA GLU A 574 -11.47 26.55 -37.99
C GLU A 574 -11.37 25.05 -37.70
N ALA A 575 -12.40 24.42 -37.14
CA ALA A 575 -12.35 23.01 -36.80
C ALA A 575 -12.34 22.12 -38.06
N ARG A 576 -11.37 21.21 -38.15
CA ARG A 576 -11.32 20.20 -39.21
C ARG A 576 -12.31 19.10 -38.88
N VAL A 577 -13.29 18.89 -39.77
CA VAL A 577 -14.22 17.76 -39.68
C VAL A 577 -13.74 16.67 -40.62
N THR A 578 -13.36 15.53 -40.07
CA THR A 578 -12.78 14.41 -40.83
C THR A 578 -13.80 13.32 -41.17
N GLY A 579 -15.02 13.40 -40.63
CA GLY A 579 -16.11 12.49 -40.94
C GLY A 579 -17.18 12.41 -39.86
N TYR A 580 -17.89 11.29 -39.85
CA TYR A 580 -18.99 10.97 -38.95
C TYR A 580 -18.87 9.54 -38.46
N SER A 581 -19.18 9.29 -37.19
CA SER A 581 -19.37 7.93 -36.67
C SER A 581 -20.87 7.61 -36.67
N VAL A 582 -21.24 6.49 -37.28
CA VAL A 582 -22.60 5.94 -37.25
C VAL A 582 -22.60 4.74 -36.31
N GLN A 583 -23.50 4.74 -35.33
CA GLN A 583 -23.51 3.77 -34.23
C GLN A 583 -24.89 3.23 -33.97
N ARG A 584 -25.00 1.92 -33.72
CA ARG A 584 -26.26 1.33 -33.23
C ARG A 584 -26.58 1.93 -31.85
N MET A 585 -27.82 2.36 -31.62
CA MET A 585 -28.22 2.75 -30.26
C MET A 585 -28.47 1.52 -29.40
N ALA A 586 -27.78 1.46 -28.26
CA ALA A 586 -28.06 0.47 -27.21
C ALA A 586 -29.37 0.83 -26.49
N ASN A 587 -30.15 -0.17 -26.08
CA ASN A 587 -31.35 0.05 -25.29
C ASN A 587 -30.97 0.40 -23.84
N GLY A 588 -31.05 1.68 -23.48
CA GLY A 588 -30.65 2.17 -22.16
C GLY A 588 -31.72 2.04 -21.06
N ALA A 589 -32.92 1.51 -21.36
CA ALA A 589 -34.02 1.49 -20.38
C ALA A 589 -33.68 0.68 -19.11
N GLU A 590 -32.90 -0.39 -19.27
CA GLU A 590 -32.53 -1.34 -18.22
C GLU A 590 -31.05 -1.25 -17.82
N ALA A 591 -30.23 -0.49 -18.55
CA ALA A 591 -28.80 -0.39 -18.31
C ALA A 591 -28.45 0.68 -17.26
N PHE A 592 -27.44 0.41 -16.46
CA PHE A 592 -26.78 1.37 -15.60
C PHE A 592 -25.69 2.09 -16.38
N GLU A 593 -25.62 3.42 -16.25
CA GLU A 593 -24.53 4.22 -16.80
C GLU A 593 -23.37 4.27 -15.80
N LEU A 594 -22.23 3.69 -16.20
CA LEU A 594 -21.00 3.66 -15.41
C LEU A 594 -19.90 4.45 -16.12
N ILE A 595 -18.91 4.91 -15.36
CA ILE A 595 -17.66 5.45 -15.88
C ILE A 595 -16.53 4.54 -15.44
N VAL A 596 -15.66 4.18 -16.38
CA VAL A 596 -14.43 3.46 -16.09
C VAL A 596 -13.28 4.11 -16.84
N GLY A 597 -12.20 4.41 -16.14
CA GLY A 597 -11.11 5.15 -16.75
C GLY A 597 -9.75 4.90 -16.11
N VAL A 598 -8.76 5.52 -16.72
CA VAL A 598 -7.36 5.56 -16.31
C VAL A 598 -6.96 7.02 -16.30
N ALA A 599 -6.37 7.45 -15.19
CA ALA A 599 -5.70 8.74 -15.07
C ALA A 599 -4.24 8.54 -14.68
N THR A 600 -3.40 9.54 -14.91
CA THR A 600 -2.02 9.55 -14.40
C THR A 600 -1.93 10.50 -13.20
N ASP A 601 -1.71 9.95 -12.01
CA ASP A 601 -1.35 10.72 -10.81
C ASP A 601 0.14 11.08 -10.83
N ASN A 602 0.49 12.27 -10.31
CA ASN A 602 1.86 12.77 -10.33
C ASN A 602 2.81 11.99 -9.41
N VAL A 603 2.30 11.32 -8.39
CA VAL A 603 3.08 10.57 -7.40
C VAL A 603 3.05 9.07 -7.72
N PHE A 604 1.85 8.50 -7.87
CA PHE A 604 1.64 7.06 -8.01
C PHE A 604 1.59 6.57 -9.47
N GLY A 605 1.60 7.48 -10.44
CA GLY A 605 1.52 7.14 -11.85
C GLY A 605 0.10 6.71 -12.26
N PRO A 606 -0.05 5.72 -13.15
CA PRO A 606 -1.37 5.30 -13.62
C PRO A 606 -2.27 4.79 -12.50
N VAL A 607 -3.52 5.24 -12.48
CA VAL A 607 -4.58 4.82 -11.55
C VAL A 607 -5.84 4.50 -12.33
N LEU A 608 -6.62 3.52 -11.86
CA LEU A 608 -7.94 3.21 -12.41
C LEU A 608 -9.03 3.95 -11.64
N LEU A 609 -10.07 4.36 -12.36
CA LEU A 609 -11.27 4.99 -11.84
C LEU A 609 -12.50 4.14 -12.19
N PHE A 610 -13.41 4.00 -11.23
CA PHE A 610 -14.73 3.40 -11.40
C PHE A 610 -15.77 4.28 -10.72
N GLY A 611 -16.96 4.40 -11.30
CA GLY A 611 -18.02 5.19 -10.68
C GLY A 611 -19.31 5.20 -11.47
N GLN A 612 -20.26 6.01 -11.01
CA GLN A 612 -21.47 6.32 -11.77
C GLN A 612 -21.12 7.21 -12.97
N GLY A 613 -21.55 6.81 -14.16
CA GLY A 613 -21.30 7.50 -15.42
C GLY A 613 -22.40 8.47 -15.84
N GLY A 614 -22.34 8.91 -17.09
CA GLY A 614 -23.32 9.81 -17.71
C GLY A 614 -22.87 11.27 -17.71
N THR A 615 -23.83 12.19 -17.80
CA THR A 615 -23.56 13.64 -17.88
C THR A 615 -23.39 14.32 -16.52
N ALA A 616 -23.80 13.67 -15.43
CA ALA A 616 -23.81 14.23 -14.07
C ALA A 616 -22.65 13.75 -13.18
N VAL A 617 -21.60 13.14 -13.76
CA VAL A 617 -20.46 12.54 -13.03
C VAL A 617 -19.83 13.53 -12.05
N GLU A 618 -19.59 14.77 -12.48
CA GLU A 618 -18.96 15.81 -11.66
C GLU A 618 -19.80 16.23 -10.45
N VAL A 619 -21.13 16.12 -10.54
CA VAL A 619 -22.07 16.55 -9.49
C VAL A 619 -22.33 15.43 -8.48
N ILE A 620 -22.40 14.18 -8.96
CA ILE A 620 -22.68 13.01 -8.12
C ILE A 620 -21.46 12.61 -7.28
N ALA A 621 -20.26 12.82 -7.83
CA ALA A 621 -18.97 12.53 -7.19
C ALA A 621 -18.83 11.09 -6.64
N ASP A 622 -19.54 10.13 -7.23
CA ASP A 622 -19.41 8.72 -6.89
C ASP A 622 -18.29 8.07 -7.70
N ARG A 623 -17.07 8.16 -7.16
CA ARG A 623 -15.87 7.59 -7.78
C ARG A 623 -15.05 6.80 -6.78
N THR A 624 -14.44 5.72 -7.24
CA THR A 624 -13.46 4.94 -6.51
C THR A 624 -12.19 4.79 -7.34
N ILE A 625 -11.06 4.69 -6.65
CA ILE A 625 -9.73 4.59 -7.26
C ILE A 625 -9.09 3.24 -6.92
N GLY A 626 -8.34 2.70 -7.88
CA GLY A 626 -7.53 1.49 -7.75
C GLY A 626 -6.15 1.65 -8.40
N LEU A 627 -5.15 0.94 -7.88
CA LEU A 627 -3.79 0.93 -8.43
C LEU A 627 -3.58 -0.32 -9.30
N PRO A 628 -3.12 -0.18 -10.56
CA PRO A 628 -2.72 -1.33 -11.36
C PRO A 628 -1.47 -2.02 -10.78
N PRO A 629 -1.34 -3.35 -10.90
CA PRO A 629 -2.30 -4.28 -11.52
C PRO A 629 -3.48 -4.63 -10.60
N LEU A 630 -4.67 -4.78 -11.21
CA LEU A 630 -5.90 -5.27 -10.57
C LEU A 630 -6.18 -6.75 -10.91
N ASN A 631 -6.85 -7.41 -9.98
CA ASN A 631 -7.51 -8.71 -10.17
C ASN A 631 -9.01 -8.59 -9.87
N LEU A 632 -9.73 -9.71 -9.99
CA LEU A 632 -11.18 -9.74 -9.72
C LEU A 632 -11.54 -9.32 -8.30
N ASN A 633 -10.79 -9.73 -7.27
CA ASN A 633 -11.11 -9.35 -5.88
C ASN A 633 -10.86 -7.87 -5.60
N LEU A 634 -9.81 -7.28 -6.19
CA LEU A 634 -9.53 -5.85 -6.12
C LEU A 634 -10.54 -5.03 -6.92
N ALA A 635 -10.96 -5.53 -8.09
CA ALA A 635 -12.02 -4.91 -8.88
C ALA A 635 -13.36 -4.97 -8.12
N ARG A 636 -13.66 -6.10 -7.48
CA ARG A 636 -14.85 -6.27 -6.63
C ARG A 636 -14.84 -5.31 -5.44
N ASP A 637 -13.72 -5.19 -4.73
CA ASP A 637 -13.56 -4.20 -3.66
C ASP A 637 -13.77 -2.77 -4.19
N MET A 638 -13.13 -2.43 -5.31
CA MET A 638 -13.23 -1.12 -5.93
C MET A 638 -14.68 -0.77 -6.30
N VAL A 639 -15.44 -1.72 -6.86
CA VAL A 639 -16.85 -1.53 -7.18
C VAL A 639 -17.70 -1.45 -5.91
N ALA A 640 -17.50 -2.34 -4.94
CA ALA A 640 -18.30 -2.40 -3.71
C ALA A 640 -18.23 -1.11 -2.86
N ARG A 641 -17.14 -0.34 -2.99
CA ARG A 641 -16.97 0.96 -2.34
C ARG A 641 -17.75 2.09 -3.01
N ALA A 642 -18.13 1.95 -4.28
CA ALA A 642 -18.91 2.96 -4.99
C ALA A 642 -20.37 2.93 -4.52
N ARG A 643 -21.01 4.09 -4.42
CA ARG A 643 -22.41 4.22 -4.00
C ARG A 643 -23.35 3.54 -5.00
N VAL A 644 -23.01 3.59 -6.30
CA VAL A 644 -23.73 2.93 -7.39
C VAL A 644 -23.80 1.40 -7.21
N ALA A 645 -22.91 0.78 -6.44
CA ALA A 645 -22.94 -0.67 -6.18
C ALA A 645 -24.27 -1.14 -5.58
N LYS A 646 -24.93 -0.31 -4.77
CA LYS A 646 -26.27 -0.61 -4.22
C LYS A 646 -27.34 -0.70 -5.32
N LEU A 647 -27.20 0.09 -6.39
CA LEU A 647 -28.10 0.07 -7.54
C LEU A 647 -27.79 -1.11 -8.47
N LEU A 648 -26.50 -1.46 -8.62
CA LEU A 648 -26.06 -2.60 -9.44
C LEU A 648 -26.60 -3.94 -8.94
N ALA A 649 -26.88 -4.07 -7.64
CA ALA A 649 -27.52 -5.25 -7.06
C ALA A 649 -29.00 -5.44 -7.47
N GLY A 650 -29.56 -4.50 -8.23
CA GLY A 650 -30.95 -4.48 -8.66
C GLY A 650 -31.78 -3.48 -7.85
N TYR A 651 -32.70 -2.78 -8.51
CA TYR A 651 -33.57 -1.80 -7.87
C TYR A 651 -34.94 -1.71 -8.55
N ARG A 652 -36.00 -2.00 -7.79
CA ARG A 652 -37.39 -2.02 -8.27
C ARG A 652 -37.53 -2.92 -9.51
N ASN A 653 -37.81 -2.32 -10.67
CA ASN A 653 -38.05 -3.02 -11.93
C ASN A 653 -36.76 -3.21 -12.76
N ARG A 654 -35.60 -2.73 -12.28
CA ARG A 654 -34.31 -2.95 -12.95
C ARG A 654 -33.62 -4.18 -12.36
N PRO A 655 -33.27 -5.18 -13.19
CA PRO A 655 -32.55 -6.36 -12.73
C PRO A 655 -31.12 -5.98 -12.27
N ALA A 656 -30.47 -6.90 -11.56
CA ALA A 656 -29.07 -6.75 -11.19
C ALA A 656 -28.18 -6.74 -12.44
N ALA A 657 -27.14 -5.92 -12.44
CA ALA A 657 -26.13 -5.93 -13.50
C ALA A 657 -25.25 -7.19 -13.41
N ASP A 658 -24.64 -7.57 -14.53
CA ASP A 658 -23.57 -8.57 -14.56
C ASP A 658 -22.31 -7.99 -13.91
N HIS A 659 -22.18 -8.26 -12.61
CA HIS A 659 -21.06 -7.78 -11.81
C HIS A 659 -19.72 -8.35 -12.29
N GLU A 660 -19.69 -9.60 -12.78
CA GLU A 660 -18.46 -10.22 -13.23
C GLU A 660 -17.97 -9.58 -14.54
N ALA A 661 -18.87 -9.20 -15.44
CA ALA A 661 -18.52 -8.43 -16.64
C ALA A 661 -17.90 -7.06 -16.30
N ILE A 662 -18.41 -6.38 -15.26
CA ILE A 662 -17.85 -5.11 -14.76
C ILE A 662 -16.44 -5.35 -14.19
N TYR A 663 -16.26 -6.36 -13.33
CA TYR A 663 -14.96 -6.67 -12.72
C TYR A 663 -13.92 -7.05 -13.78
N LEU A 664 -14.30 -7.87 -14.75
CA LEU A 664 -13.41 -8.25 -15.86
C LEU A 664 -13.00 -7.05 -16.70
N THR A 665 -13.88 -6.07 -16.90
CA THR A 665 -13.55 -4.84 -17.64
C THR A 665 -12.48 -4.02 -16.93
N LEU A 666 -12.58 -3.88 -15.59
CA LEU A 666 -11.54 -3.22 -14.78
C LEU A 666 -10.19 -3.95 -14.85
N VAL A 667 -10.20 -5.29 -14.79
CA VAL A 667 -8.98 -6.10 -14.92
C VAL A 667 -8.35 -5.95 -16.31
N LYS A 668 -9.17 -5.98 -17.38
CA LYS A 668 -8.72 -5.79 -18.78
C LYS A 668 -8.09 -4.42 -18.99
N LEU A 669 -8.72 -3.35 -18.45
CA LEU A 669 -8.15 -2.00 -18.49
C LEU A 669 -6.86 -1.90 -17.69
N SER A 670 -6.79 -2.55 -16.53
CA SER A 670 -5.58 -2.62 -15.73
C SER A 670 -4.44 -3.32 -16.49
N GLN A 671 -4.73 -4.35 -17.27
CA GLN A 671 -3.74 -5.04 -18.10
C GLN A 671 -3.30 -4.15 -19.28
N LEU A 672 -4.24 -3.47 -19.94
CA LEU A 672 -3.97 -2.52 -21.03
C LEU A 672 -2.93 -1.46 -20.66
N VAL A 673 -3.07 -0.85 -19.49
CA VAL A 673 -2.11 0.17 -19.02
C VAL A 673 -0.77 -0.41 -18.58
N CYS A 674 -0.71 -1.68 -18.19
CA CYS A 674 0.54 -2.36 -17.90
C CYS A 674 1.33 -2.65 -19.18
N ASP A 675 0.64 -3.05 -20.25
CA ASP A 675 1.23 -3.49 -21.52
C ASP A 675 1.62 -2.35 -22.46
N VAL A 676 0.88 -1.22 -22.40
CA VAL A 676 1.01 -0.08 -23.31
C VAL A 676 1.28 1.19 -22.50
N PRO A 677 2.56 1.46 -22.15
CA PRO A 677 2.94 2.56 -21.28
C PRO A 677 2.66 3.96 -21.86
N GLU A 678 2.46 4.06 -23.17
CA GLU A 678 2.11 5.26 -23.90
C GLU A 678 0.68 5.74 -23.61
N ILE A 679 -0.22 4.85 -23.18
CA ILE A 679 -1.57 5.23 -22.76
C ILE A 679 -1.47 5.97 -21.43
N ALA A 680 -1.82 7.24 -21.48
CA ALA A 680 -1.73 8.16 -20.36
C ALA A 680 -3.06 8.40 -19.66
N GLU A 681 -4.12 8.52 -20.45
CA GLU A 681 -5.48 8.68 -19.95
C GLU A 681 -6.40 7.84 -20.83
N LEU A 682 -7.39 7.22 -20.21
CA LEU A 682 -8.45 6.46 -20.87
C LEU A 682 -9.75 6.74 -20.14
N ASP A 683 -10.83 7.00 -20.87
CA ASP A 683 -12.15 7.19 -20.28
C ASP A 683 -13.18 6.44 -21.13
N ILE A 684 -13.94 5.57 -20.49
CA ILE A 684 -15.13 4.93 -21.04
C ILE A 684 -16.33 5.54 -20.33
N ASN A 685 -17.00 6.49 -20.99
CA ASN A 685 -18.17 7.17 -20.47
C ASN A 685 -19.22 7.44 -21.56
N PRO A 686 -20.39 6.78 -21.53
CA PRO A 686 -20.79 5.77 -20.55
C PRO A 686 -20.31 4.35 -20.94
N LEU A 687 -19.97 3.56 -19.93
CA LEU A 687 -20.00 2.11 -19.97
C LEU A 687 -21.39 1.67 -19.52
N PHE A 688 -22.19 1.10 -20.42
CA PHE A 688 -23.47 0.52 -20.06
C PHE A 688 -23.25 -0.84 -19.40
N ALA A 689 -23.98 -1.10 -18.31
CA ALA A 689 -24.00 -2.40 -17.65
C ALA A 689 -25.44 -2.83 -17.39
N ASP A 690 -25.80 -4.04 -17.78
CA ASP A 690 -27.12 -4.64 -17.55
C ASP A 690 -26.96 -6.11 -17.13
N ALA A 691 -28.06 -6.86 -17.06
CA ALA A 691 -28.04 -8.28 -16.68
C ALA A 691 -27.32 -9.20 -17.68
N HIS A 692 -26.98 -8.71 -18.87
CA HIS A 692 -26.37 -9.48 -19.96
C HIS A 692 -24.89 -9.14 -20.20
N GLY A 693 -24.37 -8.09 -19.56
CA GLY A 693 -22.96 -7.76 -19.60
C GLY A 693 -22.69 -6.27 -19.57
N VAL A 694 -21.61 -5.87 -20.26
CA VAL A 694 -21.22 -4.46 -20.42
C VAL A 694 -21.05 -4.07 -21.87
N LEU A 695 -21.25 -2.78 -22.19
CA LEU A 695 -21.05 -2.22 -23.52
C LEU A 695 -20.50 -0.79 -23.44
N ALA A 696 -19.30 -0.57 -23.98
CA ALA A 696 -18.70 0.75 -24.08
C ALA A 696 -19.33 1.55 -25.23
N LEU A 697 -20.06 2.63 -24.90
CA LEU A 697 -20.70 3.47 -25.92
C LEU A 697 -19.76 4.55 -26.45
N ASP A 698 -18.91 5.08 -25.58
CA ASP A 698 -17.91 6.07 -25.92
C ASP A 698 -16.57 5.72 -25.26
N ALA A 699 -15.49 6.18 -25.89
CA ALA A 699 -14.14 5.93 -25.42
C ALA A 699 -13.22 7.07 -25.84
N ARG A 700 -12.46 7.61 -24.89
CA ARG A 700 -11.43 8.61 -25.12
C ARG A 700 -10.10 8.08 -24.64
N ILE A 701 -9.06 8.11 -25.48
CA ILE A 701 -7.72 7.64 -25.12
C ILE A 701 -6.70 8.71 -25.50
N VAL A 702 -5.95 9.17 -24.50
CA VAL A 702 -4.82 10.09 -24.64
C VAL A 702 -3.53 9.30 -24.60
N VAL A 703 -2.66 9.56 -25.58
CA VAL A 703 -1.35 8.91 -25.71
C VAL A 703 -0.22 9.93 -25.62
N ARG A 704 0.85 9.57 -24.91
CA ARG A 704 2.08 10.36 -24.82
C ARG A 704 3.27 9.45 -24.54
N PRO A 705 4.50 9.84 -24.94
CA PRO A 705 5.69 9.14 -24.52
C PRO A 705 5.72 9.00 -22.99
N PRO A 706 6.02 7.81 -22.44
CA PRO A 706 6.03 7.62 -21.00
C PRO A 706 7.20 8.37 -20.37
N ALA A 707 6.95 9.00 -19.21
CA ALA A 707 7.97 9.76 -18.48
C ALA A 707 9.12 8.87 -17.96
N LEU A 708 8.84 7.59 -17.70
CA LEU A 708 9.80 6.57 -17.30
C LEU A 708 9.66 5.34 -18.21
N PRO A 709 10.77 4.70 -18.61
CA PRO A 709 10.72 3.55 -19.51
C PRO A 709 10.11 2.31 -18.84
N GLY A 710 9.50 1.46 -19.68
CA GLY A 710 8.91 0.19 -19.28
C GLY A 710 7.87 0.34 -18.15
N HIS A 711 7.94 -0.55 -17.16
CA HIS A 711 7.04 -0.49 -16.01
C HIS A 711 7.40 0.62 -15.02
N GLY A 712 8.46 1.42 -15.23
CA GLY A 712 8.99 2.43 -14.29
C GLY A 712 7.96 3.42 -13.74
N ARG A 713 6.90 3.69 -14.50
CA ARG A 713 5.79 4.58 -14.11
C ARG A 713 4.79 3.97 -13.11
N LEU A 714 4.77 2.65 -12.94
CA LEU A 714 3.82 1.96 -12.06
C LEU A 714 4.33 1.96 -10.61
N ALA A 715 3.44 2.30 -9.67
CA ALA A 715 3.72 2.21 -8.24
C ALA A 715 3.88 0.76 -7.74
N ILE A 716 3.27 -0.22 -8.42
CA ILE A 716 3.41 -1.64 -8.14
C ILE A 716 3.96 -2.33 -9.38
N ARG A 717 5.01 -3.13 -9.24
CA ARG A 717 5.58 -3.89 -10.36
C ARG A 717 4.60 -5.00 -10.78
N PRO A 718 4.18 -5.05 -12.05
CA PRO A 718 3.32 -6.12 -12.55
C PRO A 718 4.09 -7.44 -12.67
N TYR A 719 3.36 -8.51 -12.97
CA TYR A 719 3.93 -9.83 -13.24
C TYR A 719 4.93 -9.75 -14.41
N PRO A 720 6.20 -10.15 -14.24
CA PRO A 720 7.21 -10.06 -15.30
C PRO A 720 7.09 -11.23 -16.26
N GLN A 721 6.11 -11.17 -17.17
CA GLN A 721 5.83 -12.21 -18.16
C GLN A 721 7.01 -12.48 -19.10
N GLU A 722 7.87 -11.49 -19.32
CA GLU A 722 9.09 -11.60 -20.10
C GLU A 722 10.12 -12.58 -19.53
N LEU A 723 9.95 -13.02 -18.27
CA LEU A 723 10.82 -13.98 -17.61
C LEU A 723 10.33 -15.43 -17.70
N GLU A 724 9.23 -15.69 -18.41
CA GLU A 724 8.76 -17.05 -18.66
C GLU A 724 9.59 -17.75 -19.74
N SER A 725 9.92 -19.02 -19.51
CA SER A 725 10.72 -19.84 -20.40
C SER A 725 10.30 -21.31 -20.33
N THR A 726 10.86 -22.14 -21.22
CA THR A 726 10.75 -23.60 -21.15
C THR A 726 12.16 -24.17 -21.05
N VAL A 727 12.37 -25.08 -20.12
CA VAL A 727 13.65 -25.78 -19.91
C VAL A 727 13.48 -27.27 -20.16
N ASP A 728 14.54 -27.94 -20.63
CA ASP A 728 14.55 -29.40 -20.71
C ASP A 728 14.97 -29.98 -19.34
N ALA A 729 14.14 -30.86 -18.79
CA ALA A 729 14.40 -31.56 -17.53
C ALA A 729 14.43 -33.08 -17.78
N GLY A 730 15.55 -33.56 -18.33
CA GLY A 730 15.75 -34.98 -18.64
C GLY A 730 14.90 -35.46 -19.81
N GLY A 731 14.86 -34.69 -20.90
CA GLY A 731 14.11 -35.00 -22.12
C GLY A 731 12.62 -34.65 -22.07
N ARG A 732 12.18 -33.90 -21.05
CA ARG A 732 10.80 -33.39 -20.92
C ARG A 732 10.80 -31.87 -20.83
N PRO A 733 9.99 -31.17 -21.65
CA PRO A 733 9.87 -29.72 -21.56
C PRO A 733 9.08 -29.33 -20.30
N VAL A 734 9.71 -28.53 -19.44
CA VAL A 734 9.11 -27.99 -18.22
C VAL A 734 9.05 -26.48 -18.33
N ARG A 735 7.87 -25.89 -18.06
CA ARG A 735 7.72 -24.44 -18.09
C ARG A 735 8.27 -23.84 -16.80
N VAL A 736 9.20 -22.89 -16.92
CA VAL A 736 9.72 -22.10 -15.80
C VAL A 736 9.16 -20.69 -15.92
N ARG A 737 8.59 -20.18 -14.84
CA ARG A 737 8.05 -18.82 -14.81
C ARG A 737 8.14 -18.22 -13.42
N PRO A 738 8.11 -16.89 -13.28
CA PRO A 738 7.93 -16.28 -11.97
C PRO A 738 6.70 -16.86 -11.28
N ILE A 739 6.81 -17.11 -9.97
CA ILE A 739 5.71 -17.57 -9.13
C ILE A 739 4.59 -16.56 -9.24
N ARG A 740 3.38 -17.07 -9.27
CA ARG A 740 2.20 -16.24 -9.17
C ARG A 740 1.56 -16.46 -7.82
N PRO A 741 0.88 -15.44 -7.29
CA PRO A 741 0.04 -15.59 -6.12
C PRO A 741 -0.91 -16.81 -6.21
N GLU A 742 -1.48 -17.09 -7.39
CA GLU A 742 -2.37 -18.24 -7.69
C GLU A 742 -1.70 -19.61 -7.55
N ASP A 743 -0.37 -19.68 -7.46
CA ASP A 743 0.33 -20.94 -7.27
C ASP A 743 0.15 -21.51 -5.86
N GLU A 744 -0.50 -20.80 -4.94
CA GLU A 744 -0.66 -21.23 -3.55
C GLU A 744 -1.21 -22.67 -3.40
N PRO A 745 -2.31 -23.07 -4.06
CA PRO A 745 -2.83 -24.44 -3.94
C PRO A 745 -1.87 -25.48 -4.52
N ALA A 746 -1.26 -25.17 -5.68
CA ALA A 746 -0.29 -26.04 -6.31
C ALA A 746 0.99 -26.16 -5.45
N TYR A 747 1.37 -25.07 -4.78
CA TYR A 747 2.52 -25.01 -3.89
C TYR A 747 2.26 -25.80 -2.62
N LYS A 748 1.04 -25.75 -2.09
CA LYS A 748 0.60 -26.62 -0.99
C LYS A 748 0.70 -28.08 -1.38
N ALA A 749 0.18 -28.46 -2.55
CA ALA A 749 0.31 -29.81 -3.06
C ALA A 749 1.79 -30.22 -3.20
N PHE A 750 2.63 -29.35 -3.78
CA PHE A 750 4.07 -29.56 -3.89
C PHE A 750 4.76 -29.77 -2.54
N PHE A 751 4.47 -28.94 -1.54
CA PHE A 751 5.03 -29.07 -0.20
C PHE A 751 4.70 -30.44 0.41
N HIS A 752 3.49 -30.95 0.22
CA HIS A 752 3.10 -32.28 0.68
C HIS A 752 3.78 -33.44 -0.07
N THR A 753 4.43 -33.18 -1.21
CA THR A 753 5.25 -34.20 -1.90
C THR A 753 6.67 -34.30 -1.35
N LEU A 754 7.12 -33.36 -0.52
CA LEU A 754 8.49 -33.32 0.01
C LEU A 754 8.70 -34.37 1.09
N THR A 755 9.87 -35.00 1.12
CA THR A 755 10.23 -35.90 2.22
C THR A 755 10.57 -35.08 3.48
N PRO A 756 10.52 -35.68 4.69
CA PRO A 756 10.97 -34.99 5.91
C PRO A 756 12.40 -34.46 5.81
N GLN A 757 13.27 -35.15 5.06
CA GLN A 757 14.64 -34.71 4.80
C GLN A 757 14.68 -33.47 3.89
N ASP A 758 13.87 -33.43 2.82
CA ASP A 758 13.78 -32.24 1.95
C ASP A 758 13.27 -31.01 2.72
N VAL A 759 12.29 -31.20 3.61
CA VAL A 759 11.77 -30.14 4.49
C VAL A 759 12.85 -29.65 5.46
N GLN A 760 13.59 -30.58 6.08
CA GLN A 760 14.69 -30.24 6.98
C GLN A 760 15.79 -29.46 6.25
N PHE A 761 16.14 -29.87 5.03
CA PHE A 761 17.14 -29.17 4.20
C PHE A 761 16.70 -27.77 3.78
N ARG A 762 15.38 -27.52 3.66
CA ARG A 762 14.85 -26.22 3.28
C ARG A 762 14.65 -25.26 4.45
N TYR A 763 14.10 -25.75 5.56
CA TYR A 763 13.64 -24.90 6.68
C TYR A 763 14.48 -25.05 7.94
N PHE A 764 15.57 -25.83 7.88
CA PHE A 764 16.44 -26.13 9.03
C PHE A 764 15.68 -26.73 10.23
N GLY A 765 14.54 -27.37 9.98
CA GLY A 765 13.64 -27.90 11.00
C GLY A 765 12.51 -28.76 10.42
N LEU A 766 11.72 -29.36 11.30
CA LEU A 766 10.56 -30.19 10.94
C LEU A 766 9.29 -29.33 10.89
N ILE A 767 8.89 -28.91 9.70
CA ILE A 767 7.60 -28.24 9.46
C ILE A 767 6.61 -29.27 8.91
N LYS A 768 5.52 -29.54 9.64
CA LYS A 768 4.49 -30.50 9.20
C LYS A 768 3.52 -29.90 8.17
N GLU A 769 3.14 -28.63 8.33
CA GLU A 769 2.24 -27.92 7.43
C GLU A 769 2.56 -26.42 7.47
N LEU A 770 2.29 -25.72 6.37
CA LEU A 770 2.32 -24.25 6.30
C LEU A 770 0.88 -23.73 6.35
N SER A 771 0.61 -22.76 7.21
CA SER A 771 -0.69 -22.06 7.25
C SER A 771 -0.95 -21.29 5.95
N HIS A 772 -2.20 -20.94 5.67
CA HIS A 772 -2.55 -20.07 4.53
C HIS A 772 -1.74 -18.75 4.52
N SER A 773 -1.58 -18.12 5.70
CA SER A 773 -0.78 -16.90 5.83
C SER A 773 0.71 -17.11 5.52
N GLN A 774 1.28 -18.26 5.88
CA GLN A 774 2.65 -18.61 5.51
C GLN A 774 2.79 -18.92 4.02
N MET A 775 1.79 -19.58 3.43
CA MET A 775 1.76 -19.88 2.00
C MET A 775 1.65 -18.62 1.14
N ALA A 776 0.73 -17.72 1.47
CA ALA A 776 0.60 -16.45 0.78
C ALA A 776 1.89 -15.60 0.89
N ARG A 777 2.65 -15.68 1.99
CA ARG A 777 3.96 -15.00 2.11
C ARG A 777 5.01 -15.52 1.13
N VAL A 778 5.00 -16.82 0.80
CA VAL A 778 5.99 -17.41 -0.14
C VAL A 778 5.57 -17.31 -1.60
N THR A 779 4.28 -17.24 -1.90
CA THR A 779 3.77 -17.09 -3.29
C THR A 779 3.59 -15.64 -3.71
N GLN A 780 3.35 -14.71 -2.78
CA GLN A 780 3.15 -13.29 -3.08
C GLN A 780 4.41 -12.49 -2.88
N ILE A 781 5.37 -12.72 -3.75
CA ILE A 781 6.59 -11.94 -3.75
C ILE A 781 6.35 -10.52 -4.25
N ASP A 782 7.14 -9.59 -3.73
CA ASP A 782 7.32 -8.31 -4.38
C ASP A 782 8.38 -8.47 -5.48
N TYR A 783 7.98 -8.47 -6.75
CA TYR A 783 8.90 -8.63 -7.88
C TYR A 783 9.97 -7.52 -7.97
N ASP A 784 9.82 -6.43 -7.23
CA ASP A 784 10.84 -5.38 -7.13
C ASP A 784 11.97 -5.76 -6.14
N ARG A 785 11.74 -6.74 -5.25
CA ARG A 785 12.66 -7.13 -4.15
C ARG A 785 13.06 -8.59 -4.16
N ALA A 786 12.09 -9.47 -4.33
CA ALA A 786 12.28 -10.91 -4.37
C ALA A 786 11.95 -11.44 -5.76
N MET A 787 12.56 -12.57 -6.11
CA MET A 787 12.17 -13.35 -7.27
C MET A 787 12.06 -14.80 -6.89
N THR A 788 10.96 -15.44 -7.25
CA THR A 788 10.76 -16.87 -7.09
C THR A 788 10.37 -17.39 -8.45
N PHE A 789 11.11 -18.36 -8.98
CA PHE A 789 10.73 -19.10 -10.17
C PHE A 789 10.13 -20.44 -9.77
N VAL A 790 9.07 -20.80 -10.47
CA VAL A 790 8.40 -22.08 -10.35
C VAL A 790 8.55 -22.88 -11.64
N ALA A 791 8.91 -24.15 -11.49
CA ALA A 791 8.87 -25.14 -12.55
C ALA A 791 7.52 -25.84 -12.51
N THR A 792 6.77 -25.76 -13.61
CA THR A 792 5.40 -26.26 -13.71
C THR A 792 5.21 -27.23 -14.86
N GLU A 793 4.39 -28.25 -14.64
CA GLU A 793 3.85 -29.17 -15.64
C GLU A 793 2.31 -29.17 -15.52
N LYS A 794 1.61 -29.56 -16.58
CA LYS A 794 0.16 -29.80 -16.51
C LYS A 794 -0.09 -31.29 -16.37
N ASP A 795 -0.95 -31.68 -15.43
CA ASP A 795 -1.42 -33.06 -15.35
C ASP A 795 -2.39 -33.41 -16.50
N GLU A 796 -2.86 -34.66 -16.54
CA GLU A 796 -3.82 -35.14 -17.55
C GLU A 796 -5.16 -34.39 -17.52
N ALA A 797 -5.51 -33.78 -16.38
CA ALA A 797 -6.70 -32.95 -16.21
C ALA A 797 -6.45 -31.46 -16.56
N GLY A 798 -5.22 -31.09 -16.93
CA GLY A 798 -4.81 -29.72 -17.25
C GLY A 798 -4.48 -28.85 -16.02
N THR A 799 -4.47 -29.43 -14.82
CA THR A 799 -4.12 -28.76 -13.56
C THR A 799 -2.63 -28.49 -13.51
N VAL A 800 -2.25 -27.30 -13.03
CA VAL A 800 -0.84 -26.92 -12.89
C VAL A 800 -0.23 -27.60 -11.66
N CYS A 801 0.79 -28.41 -11.90
CA CYS A 801 1.57 -29.11 -10.88
C CYS A 801 2.97 -28.50 -10.80
N LEU A 802 3.45 -28.28 -9.57
CA LEU A 802 4.79 -27.75 -9.30
C LEU A 802 5.81 -28.89 -9.18
N LEU A 803 6.92 -28.78 -9.91
CA LEU A 803 8.03 -29.72 -9.89
C LEU A 803 9.25 -29.19 -9.13
N GLY A 804 9.37 -27.87 -9.00
CA GLY A 804 10.46 -27.25 -8.28
C GLY A 804 10.27 -25.75 -8.12
N VAL A 805 10.94 -25.19 -7.12
CA VAL A 805 10.88 -23.78 -6.75
C VAL A 805 12.29 -23.32 -6.46
N VAL A 806 12.66 -22.16 -6.98
CA VAL A 806 13.87 -21.43 -6.58
C VAL A 806 13.49 -20.00 -6.24
N GLN A 807 14.09 -19.45 -5.20
CA GLN A 807 13.84 -18.10 -4.73
C GLN A 807 15.17 -17.39 -4.52
N ALA A 808 15.20 -16.09 -4.80
CA ALA A 808 16.19 -15.14 -4.32
C ALA A 808 15.48 -13.97 -3.64
N LEU A 809 15.79 -13.73 -2.37
CA LEU A 809 15.32 -12.60 -1.59
C LEU A 809 16.46 -11.60 -1.45
N ALA A 810 16.39 -10.50 -2.21
CA ALA A 810 17.38 -9.45 -2.09
C ALA A 810 17.15 -8.63 -0.83
N ASP A 811 18.24 -8.19 -0.22
CA ASP A 811 18.19 -7.11 0.76
C ASP A 811 17.58 -5.85 0.11
N PRO A 812 17.09 -4.91 0.92
CA PRO A 812 16.47 -3.68 0.40
C PRO A 812 17.39 -2.85 -0.53
N ASP A 813 18.72 -3.05 -0.49
CA ASP A 813 19.72 -2.34 -1.29
C ASP A 813 20.18 -3.10 -2.54
N ASN A 814 19.65 -4.31 -2.75
CA ASN A 814 20.04 -5.25 -3.80
C ASN A 814 21.55 -5.57 -3.81
N THR A 815 22.20 -5.54 -2.64
CA THR A 815 23.63 -5.89 -2.51
C THR A 815 23.82 -7.39 -2.37
N VAL A 816 23.07 -8.00 -1.47
CA VAL A 816 23.09 -9.44 -1.20
C VAL A 816 21.68 -9.98 -1.46
N ALA A 817 21.59 -11.16 -2.08
CA ALA A 817 20.35 -11.90 -2.16
C ALA A 817 20.52 -13.32 -1.59
N GLU A 818 19.70 -13.68 -0.62
CA GLU A 818 19.66 -15.04 -0.10
C GLU A 818 18.83 -15.92 -1.03
N PHE A 819 19.36 -17.07 -1.43
CA PHE A 819 18.63 -18.01 -2.28
C PHE A 819 18.20 -19.28 -1.54
N SER A 820 17.10 -19.86 -2.01
CA SER A 820 16.69 -21.21 -1.65
C SER A 820 16.19 -21.95 -2.89
N VAL A 821 16.41 -23.26 -2.95
CA VAL A 821 15.93 -24.11 -4.06
C VAL A 821 15.38 -25.42 -3.52
N THR A 822 14.30 -25.90 -4.11
CA THR A 822 13.67 -27.17 -3.76
C THR A 822 13.10 -27.81 -5.01
N VAL A 823 13.34 -29.11 -5.18
CA VAL A 823 12.85 -29.90 -6.32
C VAL A 823 12.11 -31.09 -5.77
N SER A 824 10.93 -31.39 -6.33
CA SER A 824 10.11 -32.51 -5.90
C SER A 824 10.88 -33.82 -6.08
N PRO A 825 10.69 -34.83 -5.20
CA PRO A 825 11.40 -36.11 -5.31
C PRO A 825 11.29 -36.76 -6.69
N GLN A 826 10.16 -36.60 -7.37
CA GLN A 826 9.90 -37.17 -8.70
C GLN A 826 10.69 -36.47 -9.82
N ALA A 827 11.12 -35.22 -9.61
CA ALA A 827 11.90 -34.44 -10.57
C ALA A 827 13.41 -34.35 -10.22
N GLN A 828 13.82 -34.90 -9.08
CA GLN A 828 15.23 -34.95 -8.68
C GLN A 828 16.06 -35.80 -9.67
N GLY A 829 17.32 -35.43 -9.87
CA GLY A 829 18.22 -36.13 -10.80
C GLY A 829 18.01 -35.82 -12.29
N ARG A 830 17.00 -35.03 -12.66
CA ARG A 830 16.69 -34.66 -14.06
C ARG A 830 17.29 -33.33 -14.53
N GLY A 831 18.23 -32.76 -13.77
CA GLY A 831 18.83 -31.45 -14.07
C GLY A 831 17.97 -30.22 -13.70
N LEU A 832 16.72 -30.40 -13.24
CA LEU A 832 15.80 -29.28 -12.96
C LEU A 832 16.34 -28.30 -11.91
N GLY A 833 16.99 -28.80 -10.83
CA GLY A 833 17.58 -27.94 -9.81
C GLY A 833 18.68 -27.03 -10.36
N ARG A 834 19.46 -27.52 -11.33
CA ARG A 834 20.47 -26.73 -12.04
C ARG A 834 19.81 -25.67 -12.92
N ALA A 835 18.82 -26.06 -13.74
CA ALA A 835 18.12 -25.12 -14.62
C ALA A 835 17.45 -23.98 -13.84
N LEU A 836 16.81 -24.28 -12.70
CA LEU A 836 16.23 -23.30 -11.80
C LEU A 836 17.30 -22.35 -11.21
N MET A 837 18.42 -22.90 -10.74
CA MET A 837 19.52 -22.09 -10.21
C MET A 837 20.17 -21.20 -11.30
N GLU A 838 20.35 -21.70 -12.52
CA GLU A 838 20.84 -20.89 -13.64
C GLU A 838 19.88 -19.72 -13.94
N HIS A 839 18.57 -19.96 -13.91
CA HIS A 839 17.57 -18.90 -14.08
C HIS A 839 17.66 -17.82 -13.00
N ILE A 840 17.75 -18.19 -11.72
CA ILE A 840 17.81 -17.19 -10.64
C ILE A 840 19.14 -16.43 -10.65
N VAL A 841 20.25 -17.07 -11.03
CA VAL A 841 21.56 -16.43 -11.19
C VAL A 841 21.53 -15.43 -12.35
N ASP A 842 20.98 -15.80 -13.50
CA ASP A 842 20.87 -14.91 -14.66
C ASP A 842 19.95 -13.72 -14.39
N TYR A 843 18.82 -13.96 -13.72
CA TYR A 843 17.94 -12.90 -13.24
C TYR A 843 18.69 -11.93 -12.33
N SER A 844 19.38 -12.44 -11.32
CA SER A 844 20.08 -11.62 -10.32
C SER A 844 21.23 -10.82 -10.95
N ARG A 845 21.94 -11.40 -11.93
CA ARG A 845 22.95 -10.67 -12.74
C ARG A 845 22.33 -9.52 -13.54
N LYS A 846 21.25 -9.78 -14.27
CA LYS A 846 20.54 -8.76 -15.08
C LYS A 846 19.97 -7.64 -14.21
N ARG A 847 19.52 -7.98 -13.00
CA ARG A 847 19.05 -7.01 -12.01
C ARG A 847 20.18 -6.17 -11.40
N GLY A 848 21.44 -6.57 -11.56
CA GLY A 848 22.58 -5.89 -10.96
C GLY A 848 22.80 -6.24 -9.48
N THR A 849 22.23 -7.35 -8.99
CA THR A 849 22.46 -7.83 -7.62
C THR A 849 23.93 -8.12 -7.41
N GLY A 850 24.51 -7.68 -6.28
CA GLY A 850 25.94 -7.79 -5.99
C GLY A 850 26.42 -9.23 -5.86
N GLU A 851 25.84 -9.98 -4.93
CA GLU A 851 26.14 -11.40 -4.70
C GLU A 851 24.90 -12.22 -4.32
N LEU A 852 24.93 -13.52 -4.60
CA LEU A 852 23.96 -14.51 -4.12
C LEU A 852 24.58 -15.33 -2.99
N ILE A 853 23.87 -15.48 -1.87
CA ILE A 853 24.32 -16.27 -0.72
C ILE A 853 23.29 -17.35 -0.38
N GLY A 854 23.74 -18.43 0.24
CA GLY A 854 22.87 -19.47 0.75
C GLY A 854 23.47 -20.18 1.96
N TYR A 855 22.59 -20.68 2.82
CA TYR A 855 22.95 -21.53 3.95
C TYR A 855 22.59 -22.96 3.60
N VAL A 856 23.53 -23.89 3.75
CA VAL A 856 23.32 -25.30 3.36
C VAL A 856 23.80 -26.21 4.47
N LEU A 857 22.93 -27.10 4.96
CA LEU A 857 23.34 -28.15 5.91
C LEU A 857 24.44 -29.00 5.28
N THR A 858 25.50 -29.30 6.04
CA THR A 858 26.65 -30.11 5.56
C THR A 858 26.23 -31.51 5.08
N ALA A 859 25.11 -32.02 5.60
CA ALA A 859 24.51 -33.28 5.16
C ALA A 859 23.89 -33.22 3.74
N ASN A 860 23.60 -32.03 3.19
CA ASN A 860 23.01 -31.85 1.86
C ASN A 860 24.09 -31.82 0.76
N THR A 861 24.76 -32.97 0.56
CA THR A 861 25.86 -33.13 -0.41
C THR A 861 25.44 -32.85 -1.85
N ARG A 862 24.17 -33.08 -2.20
CA ARG A 862 23.60 -32.77 -3.52
C ARG A 862 23.62 -31.27 -3.80
N MET A 863 23.15 -30.45 -2.85
CA MET A 863 23.15 -28.99 -3.00
C MET A 863 24.57 -28.43 -3.04
N LEU A 864 25.48 -28.92 -2.20
CA LEU A 864 26.89 -28.51 -2.22
C LEU A 864 27.57 -28.83 -3.55
N THR A 865 27.28 -30.00 -4.13
CA THR A 865 27.79 -30.37 -5.47
C THR A 865 27.25 -29.44 -6.55
N LEU A 866 25.95 -29.11 -6.50
CA LEU A 866 25.33 -28.15 -7.41
C LEU A 866 25.96 -26.75 -7.27
N ALA A 867 26.15 -26.28 -6.03
CA ALA A 867 26.76 -24.98 -5.74
C ALA A 867 28.17 -24.86 -6.33
N ARG A 868 29.02 -25.89 -6.16
CA ARG A 868 30.37 -25.93 -6.76
C ARG A 868 30.33 -25.87 -8.29
N HIS A 869 29.39 -26.59 -8.91
CA HIS A 869 29.23 -26.57 -10.37
C HIS A 869 28.83 -25.18 -10.90
N LEU A 870 28.07 -24.42 -10.13
CA LEU A 870 27.65 -23.07 -10.47
C LEU A 870 28.67 -21.98 -10.08
N GLY A 871 29.81 -22.39 -9.49
CA GLY A 871 30.90 -21.49 -9.11
C GLY A 871 30.72 -20.79 -7.76
N PHE A 872 29.85 -21.30 -6.89
CA PHE A 872 29.78 -20.81 -5.51
C PHE A 872 31.07 -21.14 -4.76
N VAL A 873 31.51 -20.21 -3.92
CA VAL A 873 32.63 -20.36 -3.00
C VAL A 873 32.07 -20.69 -1.62
N GLU A 874 32.67 -21.69 -0.97
CA GLU A 874 32.34 -22.10 0.39
C GLU A 874 33.17 -21.24 1.37
N ASP A 875 32.52 -20.55 2.30
CA ASP A 875 33.23 -19.88 3.38
C ASP A 875 33.68 -20.90 4.44
N LYS A 876 34.76 -20.56 5.16
CA LYS A 876 35.37 -21.46 6.16
C LYS A 876 34.61 -21.50 7.50
N GLU A 877 33.66 -20.59 7.73
CA GLU A 877 32.90 -20.52 8.97
C GLU A 877 31.77 -21.55 8.97
N MET A 878 31.92 -22.57 9.82
CA MET A 878 30.89 -23.54 10.17
C MET A 878 30.25 -23.14 11.50
N GLU A 879 28.97 -22.78 11.48
CA GLU A 879 28.15 -22.76 12.69
C GLU A 879 27.20 -23.96 12.67
N ALA A 880 27.24 -24.77 13.73
CA ALA A 880 26.23 -25.80 14.02
C ALA A 880 25.85 -26.76 12.85
N GLY A 881 26.81 -27.10 11.97
CA GLY A 881 26.56 -28.02 10.85
C GLY A 881 25.92 -27.38 9.61
N VAL A 882 25.89 -26.04 9.54
CA VAL A 882 25.50 -25.25 8.38
C VAL A 882 26.75 -24.65 7.72
N LEU A 883 26.80 -24.72 6.39
CA LEU A 883 27.84 -24.12 5.56
C LEU A 883 27.29 -22.88 4.85
N HIS A 884 28.03 -21.78 4.90
CA HIS A 884 27.73 -20.57 4.14
C HIS A 884 28.38 -20.63 2.75
N ILE A 885 27.59 -20.41 1.69
CA ILE A 885 28.07 -20.40 0.30
C ILE A 885 27.72 -19.08 -0.37
N ARG A 886 28.61 -18.58 -1.22
CA ARG A 886 28.44 -17.29 -1.91
C ARG A 886 28.88 -17.31 -3.37
N LEU A 887 28.16 -16.59 -4.21
CA LEU A 887 28.45 -16.38 -5.62
C LEU A 887 28.46 -14.87 -5.94
N PRO A 888 29.64 -14.26 -6.10
CA PRO A 888 29.74 -12.89 -6.59
C PRO A 888 29.16 -12.78 -8.01
N LEU A 889 28.21 -11.87 -8.20
CA LEU A 889 27.53 -11.68 -9.50
C LEU A 889 28.04 -10.45 -10.26
N GLN A 890 28.45 -9.42 -9.53
CA GLN A 890 29.06 -8.21 -10.11
C GLN A 890 30.56 -8.18 -9.82
N ARG A 891 31.33 -7.55 -10.71
CA ARG A 891 32.71 -7.18 -10.41
C ARG A 891 32.67 -6.04 -9.40
N THR A 892 33.06 -6.31 -8.15
CA THR A 892 33.26 -5.26 -7.15
C THR A 892 34.32 -4.28 -7.64
N ALA A 893 33.99 -2.98 -7.67
CA ALA A 893 34.95 -1.91 -7.96
C ALA A 893 36.16 -1.90 -7.00
N GLN A 894 36.06 -2.60 -5.86
CA GLN A 894 37.14 -2.79 -4.89
C GLN A 894 38.26 -3.75 -5.36
N ALA A 895 38.11 -4.46 -6.48
CA ALA A 895 39.16 -5.36 -6.98
C ALA A 895 40.27 -4.66 -7.79
N GLN A 896 40.20 -3.34 -8.01
CA GLN A 896 41.25 -2.58 -8.70
C GLN A 896 42.39 -2.10 -7.78
N ASP A 897 42.21 -2.08 -6.45
CA ASP A 897 43.22 -1.54 -5.52
C ASP A 897 44.19 -2.59 -4.92
N THR A 898 44.12 -3.85 -5.36
CA THR A 898 45.01 -4.93 -4.84
C THR A 898 45.88 -5.60 -5.90
N ARG A 899 45.99 -5.01 -7.10
CA ARG A 899 46.97 -5.44 -8.13
C ARG A 899 47.86 -4.29 -8.60
N GLY A 900 48.21 -3.41 -7.66
CA GLY A 900 49.13 -2.30 -7.87
C GLY A 900 49.79 -1.87 -6.56
N ALA A 901 50.40 -2.83 -5.86
CA ALA A 901 51.40 -2.59 -4.82
C ALA A 901 52.55 -3.57 -5.04
#